data_AF-A0A6I4HY34-F1
#
_entry.id   AF-A0A6I4HY34-F1
#
_cell.length_a   1.000
_cell.length_b   1.000
_cell.length_c   1.000
_cell.angle_alpha   90.00
_cell.angle_beta   90.00
_cell.angle_gamma   90.00
#
_symmetry.space_group_name_H-M   'P 1'
#
loop_
_entity.id
_entity.type
_entity.pdbx_description
1 polymer ?
#
loop_
_entity_poly.entity_id
_entity_poly.type
_entity_poly.pdbx_seq_one_letter_code
_entity_poly.pdbx_strand_id
1 'polypeptide(L)'
;MSEFYIYSSKYNTLNDYAELVPRSVTFIFSPNNTLSEKSAQTEIKEFYQTNYQTDEIIIIGGTYQQKQLEETFIINQLSTFKNVPKLKADHLAEHVHVMIFNKDGQLTCCNRKKSIDNETLNKLLNIGIVLIFKNRGGLIEAKGDAHHFIFPSGKHCDKFLRTGNVLMNTAEIYFIAFRLLGYFNENKHKKIFCDTSSINTLAFALAELKSRFVKKLPFIPIESFSSYEGLFSKKVRFFNDSLILISSSTSGNIIERILEHDESVDSRNIIIIYFLGSSKEFKKKEHNILSNLTLSENNPVGFELYDTYTGKECSFCAKGSFPVEVKGDVFLLEKPKVNKLTIRVTDAPKRLADFVQQFMASMRFKELVFKVNYKETYEANRKYEIYFDIYQVLNEIENPRYKKYRLKLYDFINQFIPSNAKFLIALPDEGSKKLAAMILNHLKLNYIVGQEPKIVDFDNVAEVIVDEKVEGAAVIIASCISNGKNLLYLSRAFRNYERLKLIYFIGLTRTHNQEDLDFLKSNLRQGNYGKETHSFVEVESFFCNRDVKGTNWLNEKEFIQSQLLPLANAMEYENAKHFLEERVEIINDSQSKLNKGLANELFYPSTDTEQLELRKGFAFINFGTKFEDLSQADVYFTISAILNQLRNAKEQGHCLRQSEYVRNLIDPGNFNRFNDGIIQASILRGARTTELAYRIDDDASLNMKLILEKIISEHHTPQGEGLIEFLYAIATQKLTLKQEHLEQLSHQIDQIHNNELVLLFNKYIKNEIIKEKPTLQQKITDLENQNQELFEKIALLEAKILR
;
A
#
# COMPACT_ATOMS: atom_id res chain seq x y z
N MET A 1 39.20 3.69 -0.79
CA MET A 1 38.38 2.98 -1.81
C MET A 1 39.22 1.82 -2.30
N SER A 2 38.65 0.62 -2.44
CA SER A 2 39.41 -0.53 -2.92
C SER A 2 39.87 -0.30 -4.37
N GLU A 3 41.14 -0.49 -4.63
CA GLU A 3 41.70 -0.47 -5.98
C GLU A 3 41.40 -1.76 -6.73
N PHE A 4 41.19 -2.87 -6.01
CA PHE A 4 40.92 -4.18 -6.58
C PHE A 4 39.51 -4.66 -6.26
N TYR A 5 39.00 -5.54 -7.12
CA TYR A 5 37.87 -6.40 -6.79
C TYR A 5 38.39 -7.82 -6.57
N ILE A 6 38.30 -8.30 -5.32
CA ILE A 6 38.84 -9.60 -4.90
C ILE A 6 37.69 -10.50 -4.43
N TYR A 7 37.61 -11.71 -4.96
CA TYR A 7 36.63 -12.72 -4.53
C TYR A 7 37.18 -14.13 -4.69
N SER A 8 36.61 -15.09 -3.96
CA SER A 8 36.97 -16.51 -4.08
C SER A 8 35.81 -17.31 -4.65
N SER A 9 36.13 -18.42 -5.31
CA SER A 9 35.16 -19.35 -5.87
C SER A 9 35.73 -20.77 -5.93
N LYS A 10 34.92 -21.73 -6.39
CA LYS A 10 35.31 -23.12 -6.58
C LYS A 10 34.82 -23.64 -7.93
N TYR A 11 35.59 -24.53 -8.53
CA TYR A 11 35.21 -25.25 -9.75
C TYR A 11 35.75 -26.68 -9.69
N ASN A 12 35.24 -27.56 -10.55
CA ASN A 12 35.75 -28.93 -10.63
C ASN A 12 36.70 -29.06 -11.83
N THR A 13 37.82 -29.75 -11.63
CA THR A 13 38.79 -30.09 -12.69
C THR A 13 39.17 -31.56 -12.61
N LEU A 14 39.60 -32.13 -13.72
CA LEU A 14 40.16 -33.48 -13.74
C LEU A 14 41.56 -33.46 -13.10
N ASN A 15 41.83 -34.40 -12.19
CA ASN A 15 43.18 -34.68 -11.70
C ASN A 15 43.96 -35.56 -12.71
N ASP A 16 45.22 -35.89 -12.39
CA ASP A 16 46.08 -36.73 -13.23
C ASP A 16 45.54 -38.16 -13.45
N TYR A 17 44.54 -38.58 -12.64
CA TYR A 17 43.85 -39.86 -12.73
C TYR A 17 42.48 -39.78 -13.44
N ALA A 18 42.16 -38.63 -14.07
CA ALA A 18 40.88 -38.35 -14.71
C ALA A 18 39.65 -38.39 -13.77
N GLU A 19 39.86 -38.12 -12.48
CA GLU A 19 38.77 -37.95 -11.51
C GLU A 19 38.43 -36.47 -11.35
N LEU A 20 37.13 -36.18 -11.21
CA LEU A 20 36.63 -34.83 -11.03
C LEU A 20 36.86 -34.37 -9.58
N VAL A 21 37.81 -33.45 -9.36
CA VAL A 21 38.14 -32.93 -8.04
C VAL A 21 37.82 -31.44 -7.93
N PRO A 22 37.30 -30.96 -6.77
CA PRO A 22 37.06 -29.55 -6.55
C PRO A 22 38.39 -28.80 -6.36
N ARG A 23 38.53 -27.66 -7.02
CA ARG A 23 39.59 -26.67 -6.81
C ARG A 23 39.01 -25.33 -6.42
N SER A 24 39.67 -24.67 -5.49
CA SER A 24 39.37 -23.32 -5.03
C SER A 24 40.26 -22.29 -5.73
N VAL A 25 39.70 -21.13 -6.04
CA VAL A 25 40.39 -20.07 -6.79
C VAL A 25 40.08 -18.70 -6.21
N THR A 26 41.09 -17.83 -6.11
CA THR A 26 40.94 -16.41 -5.77
C THR A 26 41.10 -15.58 -7.03
N PHE A 27 40.16 -14.69 -7.31
CA PHE A 27 40.23 -13.71 -8.39
C PHE A 27 40.64 -12.34 -7.82
N ILE A 28 41.56 -11.67 -8.51
CA ILE A 28 42.00 -10.30 -8.23
C ILE A 28 41.86 -9.50 -9.52
N PHE A 29 40.84 -8.64 -9.61
CA PHE A 29 40.63 -7.78 -10.76
C PHE A 29 41.21 -6.38 -10.52
N SER A 30 42.07 -5.93 -11.43
CA SER A 30 42.63 -4.58 -11.43
C SER A 30 42.03 -3.74 -12.57
N PRO A 31 41.19 -2.74 -12.24
CA PRO A 31 40.56 -1.85 -13.22
C PRO A 31 41.45 -0.68 -13.64
N ASN A 32 42.51 -0.34 -12.90
CA ASN A 32 43.20 0.95 -13.01
C ASN A 32 44.21 1.00 -14.16
N ASN A 33 44.55 2.21 -14.64
CA ASN A 33 45.63 2.40 -15.63
C ASN A 33 47.02 2.18 -15.03
N THR A 34 47.14 2.33 -13.71
CA THR A 34 48.38 2.18 -12.97
C THR A 34 48.16 1.23 -11.80
N LEU A 35 49.13 0.36 -11.56
CA LEU A 35 49.12 -0.59 -10.44
C LEU A 35 50.04 -0.10 -9.32
N SER A 36 49.58 -0.21 -8.07
CA SER A 36 50.41 -0.01 -6.88
C SER A 36 50.64 -1.35 -6.18
N GLU A 37 51.90 -1.82 -6.13
CA GLU A 37 52.26 -3.05 -5.41
C GLU A 37 51.89 -2.95 -3.92
N LYS A 38 52.06 -1.77 -3.31
CA LYS A 38 51.70 -1.55 -1.90
C LYS A 38 50.19 -1.67 -1.67
N SER A 39 49.37 -1.15 -2.59
CA SER A 39 47.91 -1.28 -2.51
C SER A 39 47.50 -2.74 -2.67
N ALA A 40 48.10 -3.46 -3.63
CA ALA A 40 47.88 -4.90 -3.82
C ALA A 40 48.23 -5.69 -2.55
N GLN A 41 49.38 -5.45 -1.93
CA GLN A 41 49.81 -6.11 -0.68
C GLN A 41 48.81 -5.90 0.46
N THR A 42 48.27 -4.68 0.60
CA THR A 42 47.30 -4.35 1.66
C THR A 42 45.96 -5.02 1.41
N GLU A 43 45.38 -4.88 0.21
CA GLU A 43 44.04 -5.42 -0.08
C GLU A 43 44.03 -6.96 -0.11
N ILE A 44 45.10 -7.59 -0.61
CA ILE A 44 45.26 -9.05 -0.56
C ILE A 44 45.35 -9.54 0.89
N LYS A 45 46.11 -8.83 1.73
CA LYS A 45 46.18 -9.15 3.16
C LYS A 45 44.80 -9.06 3.82
N GLU A 46 44.08 -7.97 3.60
CA GLU A 46 42.74 -7.76 4.15
C GLU A 46 41.76 -8.85 3.69
N PHE A 47 41.83 -9.27 2.42
CA PHE A 47 41.00 -10.35 1.89
C PHE A 47 41.25 -11.68 2.63
N TYR A 48 42.52 -12.09 2.78
CA TYR A 48 42.89 -13.35 3.44
C TYR A 48 42.81 -13.32 4.98
N GLN A 49 42.47 -12.18 5.60
CA GLN A 49 42.11 -12.16 7.03
C GLN A 49 40.76 -12.84 7.29
N THR A 50 39.87 -12.86 6.30
CA THR A 50 38.51 -13.40 6.42
C THR A 50 38.23 -14.57 5.48
N ASN A 51 39.19 -14.92 4.61
CA ASN A 51 39.08 -16.00 3.63
C ASN A 51 40.25 -16.98 3.75
N TYR A 52 39.98 -18.27 3.54
CA TYR A 52 41.03 -19.28 3.46
C TYR A 52 41.86 -19.11 2.18
N GLN A 53 43.11 -19.55 2.23
CA GLN A 53 43.97 -19.63 1.05
C GLN A 53 43.37 -20.62 0.04
N THR A 54 43.33 -20.22 -1.23
CA THR A 54 42.83 -21.04 -2.33
C THR A 54 43.95 -21.79 -3.05
N ASP A 55 43.59 -22.81 -3.81
CA ASP A 55 44.53 -23.62 -4.59
C ASP A 55 45.15 -22.79 -5.72
N GLU A 56 44.37 -21.89 -6.34
CA GLU A 56 44.80 -21.03 -7.45
C GLU A 56 44.50 -19.55 -7.21
N ILE A 57 45.27 -18.67 -7.86
CA ILE A 57 45.07 -17.22 -7.85
C ILE A 57 45.08 -16.71 -9.30
N ILE A 58 44.00 -16.06 -9.71
CA ILE A 58 43.84 -15.47 -11.04
C ILE A 58 43.81 -13.95 -10.91
N ILE A 59 44.78 -13.29 -11.53
CA ILE A 59 44.84 -11.85 -11.65
C ILE A 59 44.30 -11.47 -13.02
N ILE A 60 43.36 -10.53 -13.07
CA ILE A 60 42.76 -10.04 -14.31
C ILE A 60 43.03 -8.53 -14.43
N GLY A 61 43.57 -8.10 -15.57
CA GLY A 61 43.71 -6.68 -15.89
C GLY A 61 43.75 -6.42 -17.39
N GLY A 62 43.79 -5.15 -17.80
CA GLY A 62 43.78 -4.79 -19.21
C GLY A 62 45.14 -4.99 -19.89
N THR A 63 45.15 -5.26 -21.20
CA THR A 63 46.40 -5.30 -21.99
C THR A 63 47.23 -4.01 -21.88
N TYR A 64 46.59 -2.86 -21.64
CA TYR A 64 47.27 -1.58 -21.38
C TYR A 64 48.14 -1.57 -20.10
N GLN A 65 47.91 -2.51 -19.17
CA GLN A 65 48.61 -2.62 -17.89
C GLN A 65 49.50 -3.87 -17.80
N GLN A 66 49.61 -4.66 -18.87
CA GLN A 66 50.28 -5.97 -18.86
C GLN A 66 51.64 -5.96 -18.16
N LYS A 67 52.52 -5.01 -18.52
CA LYS A 67 53.88 -4.93 -17.94
C LYS A 67 53.87 -4.75 -16.42
N GLN A 68 52.97 -3.93 -15.88
CA GLN A 68 52.88 -3.68 -14.44
C GLN A 68 52.31 -4.88 -13.69
N LEU A 69 51.36 -5.60 -14.31
CA LEU A 69 50.81 -6.84 -13.75
C LEU A 69 51.87 -7.94 -13.69
N GLU A 70 52.66 -8.10 -14.76
CA GLU A 70 53.80 -9.03 -14.79
C GLU A 70 54.86 -8.65 -13.75
N GLU A 71 55.22 -7.37 -13.66
CA GLU A 71 56.16 -6.88 -12.66
C GLU A 71 55.71 -7.16 -11.23
N THR A 72 54.44 -6.92 -10.91
CA THR A 72 53.94 -7.04 -9.53
C THR A 72 53.62 -8.48 -9.13
N PHE A 73 52.96 -9.25 -9.99
CA PHE A 73 52.44 -10.57 -9.63
C PHE A 73 53.33 -11.74 -10.06
N ILE A 74 54.28 -11.51 -10.99
CA ILE A 74 55.23 -12.54 -11.45
C ILE A 74 56.66 -12.23 -10.98
N ILE A 75 57.18 -11.03 -11.27
CA ILE A 75 58.57 -10.67 -10.92
C ILE A 75 58.69 -10.45 -9.40
N ASN A 76 57.82 -9.61 -8.83
CA ASN A 76 57.80 -9.29 -7.39
C ASN A 76 56.89 -10.22 -6.58
N GLN A 77 56.59 -11.41 -7.10
CA GLN A 77 55.56 -12.32 -6.57
C GLN A 77 55.68 -12.57 -5.05
N LEU A 78 56.89 -12.89 -4.55
CA LEU A 78 57.12 -13.14 -3.12
C LEU A 78 56.89 -11.89 -2.25
N SER A 79 57.21 -10.70 -2.76
CA SER A 79 56.96 -9.43 -2.08
C SER A 79 55.46 -9.13 -2.02
N THR A 80 54.76 -9.28 -3.15
CA THR A 80 53.32 -9.01 -3.29
C THR A 80 52.47 -9.90 -2.38
N PHE A 81 52.81 -11.18 -2.24
CA PHE A 81 52.06 -12.14 -1.41
C PHE A 81 52.64 -12.36 -0.01
N LYS A 82 53.61 -11.54 0.45
CA LYS A 82 54.34 -11.75 1.72
C LYS A 82 53.46 -11.88 2.98
N ASN A 83 52.27 -11.30 2.95
CA ASN A 83 51.35 -11.26 4.09
C ASN A 83 50.30 -12.38 4.07
N VAL A 84 50.34 -13.28 3.08
CA VAL A 84 49.37 -14.36 2.94
C VAL A 84 49.91 -15.61 3.68
N PRO A 85 49.19 -16.16 4.68
CA PRO A 85 49.70 -17.25 5.52
C PRO A 85 49.99 -18.53 4.74
N LYS A 86 51.03 -19.30 5.12
CA LYS A 86 51.34 -20.67 4.64
C LYS A 86 51.67 -20.87 3.15
N LEU A 87 52.07 -19.83 2.42
CA LEU A 87 52.51 -19.95 1.03
C LEU A 87 53.96 -20.44 0.89
N LYS A 88 54.16 -21.52 0.14
CA LYS A 88 55.48 -21.95 -0.36
C LYS A 88 55.77 -21.27 -1.70
N ALA A 89 57.03 -20.89 -1.95
CA ALA A 89 57.46 -20.23 -3.19
C ALA A 89 57.11 -21.06 -4.44
N ASP A 90 57.35 -22.38 -4.39
CA ASP A 90 57.08 -23.29 -5.51
C ASP A 90 55.58 -23.36 -5.87
N HIS A 91 54.71 -23.26 -4.86
CA HIS A 91 53.26 -23.25 -5.06
C HIS A 91 52.80 -21.98 -5.81
N LEU A 92 53.37 -20.82 -5.49
CA LEU A 92 53.03 -19.55 -6.16
C LEU A 92 53.46 -19.53 -7.62
N ALA A 93 54.65 -20.06 -7.93
CA ALA A 93 55.11 -20.18 -9.31
C ALA A 93 54.19 -21.06 -10.17
N GLU A 94 53.52 -22.02 -9.53
CA GLU A 94 52.63 -22.98 -10.18
C GLU A 94 51.16 -22.59 -10.28
N HIS A 95 50.67 -21.77 -9.36
CA HIS A 95 49.23 -21.56 -9.18
C HIS A 95 48.77 -20.10 -9.30
N VAL A 96 49.67 -19.18 -9.67
CA VAL A 96 49.34 -17.79 -9.99
C VAL A 96 49.23 -17.61 -11.50
N HIS A 97 48.08 -17.13 -11.96
CA HIS A 97 47.77 -16.90 -13.37
C HIS A 97 47.49 -15.42 -13.61
N VAL A 98 48.22 -14.79 -14.54
CA VAL A 98 47.97 -13.39 -14.93
C VAL A 98 47.27 -13.39 -16.29
N MET A 99 45.99 -13.02 -16.28
CA MET A 99 45.14 -12.91 -17.45
C MET A 99 44.97 -11.45 -17.87
N ILE A 100 45.13 -11.18 -19.16
CA ILE A 100 44.92 -9.86 -19.73
C ILE A 100 43.71 -9.84 -20.66
N PHE A 101 42.90 -8.79 -20.59
CA PHE A 101 41.80 -8.58 -21.53
C PHE A 101 42.11 -7.50 -22.58
N ASN A 102 41.64 -7.75 -23.80
CA ASN A 102 41.74 -6.81 -24.91
C ASN A 102 40.51 -5.88 -25.01
N LYS A 103 40.47 -5.05 -26.05
CA LYS A 103 39.37 -4.12 -26.31
C LYS A 103 37.99 -4.76 -26.45
N ASP A 104 37.94 -6.07 -26.73
CA ASP A 104 36.70 -6.84 -26.93
C ASP A 104 36.41 -7.76 -25.72
N GLY A 105 37.13 -7.58 -24.60
CA GLY A 105 36.95 -8.35 -23.38
C GLY A 105 37.47 -9.79 -23.45
N GLN A 106 38.20 -10.17 -24.51
CA GLN A 106 38.77 -11.52 -24.63
C GLN A 106 39.98 -11.67 -23.71
N LEU A 107 40.00 -12.73 -22.90
CA LEU A 107 41.07 -13.02 -21.94
C LEU A 107 42.15 -13.92 -22.54
N THR A 108 43.41 -13.58 -22.30
CA THR A 108 44.57 -14.44 -22.60
C THR A 108 45.50 -14.52 -21.39
N CYS A 109 46.08 -15.69 -21.14
CA CYS A 109 47.04 -15.90 -20.04
C CYS A 109 48.45 -15.51 -20.50
N CYS A 110 49.12 -14.64 -19.75
CA CYS A 110 50.44 -14.11 -20.12
C CYS A 110 51.58 -15.06 -19.72
N ASN A 111 51.42 -15.77 -18.60
CA ASN A 111 52.50 -16.49 -17.95
C ASN A 111 52.43 -18.02 -18.14
N ARG A 112 51.34 -18.59 -18.71
CA ARG A 112 51.19 -20.05 -18.92
C ARG A 112 50.40 -20.40 -20.18
N LYS A 113 50.75 -21.54 -20.80
CA LYS A 113 50.10 -22.10 -22.01
C LYS A 113 48.84 -22.95 -21.75
N LYS A 114 48.72 -23.59 -20.58
CA LYS A 114 47.50 -24.29 -20.13
C LYS A 114 46.88 -23.47 -19.00
N SER A 115 45.67 -22.96 -19.22
CA SER A 115 44.85 -22.27 -18.23
C SER A 115 43.53 -23.01 -18.02
N ILE A 116 42.75 -22.56 -17.04
CA ILE A 116 41.31 -22.87 -16.95
C ILE A 116 40.67 -22.66 -18.33
N ASP A 117 39.82 -23.61 -18.74
CA ASP A 117 39.12 -23.54 -20.01
C ASP A 117 38.13 -22.36 -20.03
N ASN A 118 37.80 -21.87 -21.22
CA ASN A 118 36.97 -20.67 -21.37
C ASN A 118 35.55 -20.84 -20.82
N GLU A 119 34.99 -22.05 -20.83
CA GLU A 119 33.64 -22.30 -20.33
C GLU A 119 33.62 -22.16 -18.80
N THR A 120 34.56 -22.84 -18.12
CA THR A 120 34.74 -22.74 -16.68
C THR A 120 35.06 -21.32 -16.24
N LEU A 121 35.94 -20.62 -16.97
CA LEU A 121 36.27 -19.23 -16.67
C LEU A 121 35.05 -18.31 -16.78
N ASN A 122 34.21 -18.50 -17.80
CA ASN A 122 32.96 -17.73 -17.95
C ASN A 122 32.00 -17.95 -16.79
N LYS A 123 31.86 -19.19 -16.29
CA LYS A 123 31.06 -19.51 -15.10
C LYS A 123 31.60 -18.79 -13.86
N LEU A 124 32.91 -18.84 -13.65
CA LEU A 124 33.58 -18.17 -12.53
C LEU A 124 33.46 -16.64 -12.56
N LEU A 125 33.48 -16.04 -13.76
CA LEU A 125 33.27 -14.61 -13.94
C LEU A 125 31.80 -14.21 -13.70
N ASN A 126 30.83 -15.04 -14.11
CA ASN A 126 29.43 -14.84 -13.74
C ASN A 126 29.24 -14.87 -12.21
N ILE A 127 29.89 -15.82 -11.51
CA ILE A 127 29.87 -15.88 -10.04
C ILE A 127 30.37 -14.56 -9.42
N GLY A 128 31.45 -13.98 -9.95
CA GLY A 128 31.92 -12.66 -9.51
C GLY A 128 30.83 -11.59 -9.62
N ILE A 129 30.16 -11.50 -10.78
CA ILE A 129 29.06 -10.53 -10.98
C ILE A 129 27.88 -10.79 -10.03
N VAL A 130 27.52 -12.05 -9.79
CA VAL A 130 26.45 -12.44 -8.85
C VAL A 130 26.82 -12.07 -7.41
N LEU A 131 28.07 -12.26 -7.01
CA LEU A 131 28.56 -11.88 -5.68
C LEU A 131 28.50 -10.36 -5.47
N ILE A 132 28.85 -9.56 -6.47
CA ILE A 132 28.67 -8.09 -6.41
C ILE A 132 27.18 -7.77 -6.19
N PHE A 133 26.29 -8.35 -7.00
CA PHE A 133 24.85 -8.11 -6.88
C PHE A 133 24.31 -8.47 -5.50
N LYS A 134 24.72 -9.61 -4.95
CA LYS A 134 24.29 -10.11 -3.64
C LYS A 134 24.83 -9.24 -2.50
N ASN A 135 26.13 -8.95 -2.49
CA ASN A 135 26.78 -8.21 -1.41
C ASN A 135 26.36 -6.74 -1.35
N ARG A 136 25.93 -6.17 -2.49
CA ARG A 136 25.47 -4.78 -2.57
C ARG A 136 23.96 -4.62 -2.44
N GLY A 137 23.22 -5.69 -2.12
CA GLY A 137 21.77 -5.60 -1.92
C GLY A 137 21.01 -5.29 -3.22
N GLY A 138 21.43 -5.91 -4.33
CA GLY A 138 20.75 -5.79 -5.63
C GLY A 138 19.36 -6.42 -5.64
N LEU A 139 19.08 -7.39 -4.76
CA LEU A 139 17.72 -7.91 -4.53
C LEU A 139 17.12 -7.21 -3.32
N ILE A 140 16.01 -6.50 -3.55
CA ILE A 140 15.23 -5.86 -2.48
C ILE A 140 14.07 -6.78 -2.15
N GLU A 141 13.90 -7.06 -0.86
CA GLU A 141 12.79 -7.85 -0.34
C GLU A 141 11.92 -6.95 0.55
N ALA A 142 10.61 -7.08 0.41
CA ALA A 142 9.67 -6.44 1.31
C ALA A 142 9.84 -7.02 2.72
N LYS A 143 9.94 -6.14 3.72
CA LYS A 143 10.10 -6.56 5.11
C LYS A 143 8.73 -6.92 5.71
N GLY A 144 8.49 -8.23 5.85
CA GLY A 144 7.26 -8.80 6.41
C GLY A 144 6.03 -8.61 5.50
N ASP A 145 4.84 -8.90 6.02
CA ASP A 145 3.58 -8.82 5.28
C ASP A 145 3.03 -7.37 5.14
N ALA A 146 3.83 -6.34 5.48
CA ALA A 146 3.36 -4.96 5.54
C ALA A 146 3.16 -4.31 4.16
N HIS A 147 4.01 -4.64 3.19
CA HIS A 147 3.94 -4.12 1.83
C HIS A 147 4.50 -5.13 0.81
N HIS A 148 4.20 -4.91 -0.47
CA HIS A 148 4.80 -5.62 -1.59
C HIS A 148 4.86 -4.67 -2.78
N PHE A 149 5.61 -5.00 -3.82
CA PHE A 149 5.86 -4.15 -4.96
C PHE A 149 4.88 -4.40 -6.10
N ILE A 150 4.45 -3.35 -6.79
CA ILE A 150 3.80 -3.41 -8.11
C ILE A 150 4.79 -2.90 -9.16
N PHE A 151 5.12 -3.74 -10.14
CA PHE A 151 5.92 -3.33 -11.29
C PHE A 151 5.11 -2.52 -12.31
N PRO A 152 5.75 -1.72 -13.18
CA PRO A 152 5.06 -1.03 -14.27
C PRO A 152 4.23 -1.93 -15.20
N SER A 153 4.52 -3.23 -15.22
CA SER A 153 3.72 -4.24 -15.94
C SER A 153 2.40 -4.61 -15.24
N GLY A 154 2.11 -4.05 -14.05
CA GLY A 154 0.96 -4.41 -13.20
C GLY A 154 1.11 -5.72 -12.43
N LYS A 155 2.31 -6.31 -12.39
CA LYS A 155 2.59 -7.54 -11.63
C LYS A 155 2.97 -7.20 -10.20
N HIS A 156 2.46 -7.98 -9.26
CA HIS A 156 2.69 -7.85 -7.83
C HIS A 156 3.75 -8.86 -7.37
N CYS A 157 4.70 -8.43 -6.53
CA CYS A 157 5.77 -9.28 -6.01
C CYS A 157 6.31 -8.72 -4.68
N ASP A 158 6.76 -9.57 -3.77
CA ASP A 158 7.45 -9.19 -2.54
C ASP A 158 8.95 -8.89 -2.74
N LYS A 159 9.50 -9.14 -3.94
CA LYS A 159 10.91 -8.90 -4.27
C LYS A 159 11.07 -8.08 -5.53
N PHE A 160 12.16 -7.30 -5.61
CA PHE A 160 12.49 -6.47 -6.77
C PHE A 160 14.00 -6.38 -7.00
N LEU A 161 14.44 -6.47 -8.25
CA LEU A 161 15.84 -6.31 -8.65
C LEU A 161 16.15 -4.82 -8.84
N ARG A 162 17.12 -4.29 -8.09
CA ARG A 162 17.57 -2.89 -8.16
C ARG A 162 19.06 -2.80 -8.44
N THR A 163 19.40 -2.74 -9.73
CA THR A 163 20.80 -2.62 -10.20
C THR A 163 21.49 -1.35 -9.70
N GLY A 164 20.75 -0.26 -9.44
CA GLY A 164 21.33 0.97 -8.87
C GLY A 164 22.06 0.78 -7.53
N ASN A 165 21.64 -0.17 -6.69
CA ASN A 165 22.32 -0.47 -5.42
C ASN A 165 23.71 -1.11 -5.63
N VAL A 166 23.91 -1.75 -6.78
CA VAL A 166 25.12 -2.52 -7.11
C VAL A 166 26.27 -1.60 -7.52
N LEU A 167 25.94 -0.45 -8.12
CA LEU A 167 26.90 0.43 -8.78
C LEU A 167 27.49 1.48 -7.82
N MET A 168 28.08 1.00 -6.71
CA MET A 168 28.67 1.86 -5.67
C MET A 168 30.21 1.88 -5.66
N ASN A 169 30.87 0.75 -5.95
CA ASN A 169 32.32 0.63 -5.88
C ASN A 169 32.94 0.61 -7.28
N THR A 170 33.93 1.48 -7.51
CA THR A 170 34.62 1.61 -8.79
C THR A 170 35.14 0.26 -9.33
N ALA A 171 35.90 -0.52 -8.56
CA ALA A 171 36.51 -1.75 -9.07
C ALA A 171 35.45 -2.80 -9.48
N GLU A 172 34.35 -2.88 -8.75
CA GLU A 172 33.20 -3.74 -9.06
C GLU A 172 32.48 -3.28 -10.33
N ILE A 173 32.24 -1.97 -10.47
CA ILE A 173 31.63 -1.38 -11.68
C ILE A 173 32.49 -1.69 -12.91
N TYR A 174 33.81 -1.52 -12.81
CA TYR A 174 34.73 -1.82 -13.91
C TYR A 174 34.83 -3.33 -14.21
N PHE A 175 34.63 -4.21 -13.22
CA PHE A 175 34.58 -5.65 -13.45
C PHE A 175 33.37 -6.03 -14.32
N ILE A 176 32.20 -5.43 -14.04
CA ILE A 176 30.99 -5.58 -14.86
C ILE A 176 31.22 -4.96 -16.25
N ALA A 177 31.82 -3.76 -16.32
CA ALA A 177 32.11 -3.07 -17.58
C ALA A 177 33.09 -3.84 -18.46
N PHE A 178 34.11 -4.49 -17.88
CA PHE A 178 35.04 -5.37 -18.59
C PHE A 178 34.29 -6.48 -19.34
N ARG A 179 33.34 -7.13 -18.68
CA ARG A 179 32.52 -8.18 -19.31
C ARG A 179 31.59 -7.63 -20.39
N LEU A 180 31.18 -6.36 -20.29
CA LEU A 180 30.40 -5.68 -21.31
C LEU A 180 31.20 -5.29 -22.57
N LEU A 181 32.53 -5.28 -22.53
CA LEU A 181 33.36 -4.92 -23.70
C LEU A 181 33.06 -5.78 -24.93
N GLY A 182 32.77 -7.07 -24.74
CA GLY A 182 32.43 -7.99 -25.82
C GLY A 182 31.15 -7.64 -26.58
N TYR A 183 30.29 -6.80 -26.00
CA TYR A 183 29.05 -6.32 -26.61
C TYR A 183 29.18 -4.90 -27.19
N PHE A 184 30.26 -4.18 -26.89
CA PHE A 184 30.45 -2.80 -27.33
C PHE A 184 31.44 -2.71 -28.49
N ASN A 185 30.92 -2.62 -29.71
CA ASN A 185 31.68 -2.36 -30.93
C ASN A 185 31.79 -0.86 -31.22
N GLU A 186 32.99 -0.31 -31.09
CA GLU A 186 33.29 1.12 -31.27
C GLU A 186 33.07 1.65 -32.70
N ASN A 187 33.06 0.78 -33.71
CA ASN A 187 32.84 1.17 -35.10
C ASN A 187 31.34 1.18 -35.46
N LYS A 188 30.54 0.39 -34.74
CA LYS A 188 29.09 0.29 -34.93
C LYS A 188 28.36 1.22 -33.97
N HIS A 189 28.61 1.09 -32.68
CA HIS A 189 27.79 1.72 -31.64
C HIS A 189 28.18 3.18 -31.42
N LYS A 190 27.25 4.09 -31.76
CA LYS A 190 27.44 5.54 -31.60
C LYS A 190 26.70 6.12 -30.40
N LYS A 191 25.79 5.35 -29.80
CA LYS A 191 24.98 5.76 -28.65
C LYS A 191 24.73 4.57 -27.73
N ILE A 192 24.63 4.83 -26.43
CA ILE A 192 24.22 3.84 -25.43
C ILE A 192 22.91 4.31 -24.80
N PHE A 193 21.88 3.47 -24.85
CA PHE A 193 20.63 3.68 -24.13
C PHE A 193 20.59 2.81 -22.89
N CYS A 194 20.16 3.39 -21.78
CA CYS A 194 19.95 2.71 -20.52
C CYS A 194 18.47 2.72 -20.17
N ASP A 195 17.92 1.61 -19.69
CA ASP A 195 16.52 1.55 -19.24
C ASP A 195 16.24 2.41 -18.00
N THR A 196 17.25 2.67 -17.18
CA THR A 196 17.17 3.54 -16.01
C THR A 196 18.44 4.39 -15.92
N SER A 197 18.32 5.64 -15.49
CA SER A 197 19.51 6.48 -15.24
C SER A 197 20.43 5.91 -14.16
N SER A 198 19.93 5.01 -13.30
CA SER A 198 20.74 4.35 -12.27
C SER A 198 21.91 3.52 -12.84
N ILE A 199 21.81 3.05 -14.09
CA ILE A 199 22.89 2.27 -14.75
C ILE A 199 23.75 3.10 -15.70
N ASN A 200 23.51 4.41 -15.85
CA ASN A 200 24.36 5.28 -16.67
C ASN A 200 25.82 5.24 -16.22
N THR A 201 26.07 5.11 -14.91
CA THR A 201 27.41 4.96 -14.34
C THR A 201 28.16 3.77 -14.95
N LEU A 202 27.48 2.65 -15.20
CA LEU A 202 28.07 1.48 -15.84
C LEU A 202 28.36 1.75 -17.33
N ALA A 203 27.46 2.43 -18.03
CA ALA A 203 27.69 2.82 -19.42
C ALA A 203 28.88 3.78 -19.58
N PHE A 204 29.03 4.75 -18.67
CA PHE A 204 30.19 5.64 -18.63
C PHE A 204 31.48 4.87 -18.35
N ALA A 205 31.47 3.93 -17.39
CA ALA A 205 32.62 3.08 -17.11
C ALA A 205 33.01 2.19 -18.31
N LEU A 206 32.03 1.67 -19.05
CA LEU A 206 32.26 0.91 -20.28
C LEU A 206 32.92 1.76 -21.37
N ALA A 207 32.39 2.97 -21.62
CA ALA A 207 32.95 3.88 -22.61
C ALA A 207 34.37 4.33 -22.25
N GLU A 208 34.60 4.66 -20.97
CA GLU A 208 35.93 5.01 -20.45
C GLU A 208 36.90 3.82 -20.59
N LEU A 209 36.50 2.61 -20.18
CA LEU A 209 37.34 1.42 -20.27
C LEU A 209 37.71 1.09 -21.72
N LYS A 210 36.77 1.24 -22.66
CA LYS A 210 37.03 1.05 -24.10
C LYS A 210 38.03 2.09 -24.62
N SER A 211 37.96 3.34 -24.15
CA SER A 211 38.85 4.42 -24.58
C SER A 211 40.33 4.14 -24.28
N ARG A 212 40.62 3.34 -23.25
CA ARG A 212 42.00 2.95 -22.88
C ARG A 212 42.67 2.07 -23.94
N PHE A 213 41.88 1.38 -24.77
CA PHE A 213 42.40 0.56 -25.87
C PHE A 213 42.36 1.27 -27.23
N VAL A 214 41.52 2.31 -27.38
CA VAL A 214 41.24 2.97 -28.65
C VAL A 214 41.73 4.41 -28.63
N LYS A 215 42.82 4.71 -29.35
CA LYS A 215 43.49 6.03 -29.36
C LYS A 215 42.57 7.24 -29.60
N LYS A 216 41.45 7.09 -30.32
CA LYS A 216 40.48 8.14 -30.62
C LYS A 216 39.05 7.59 -30.62
N LEU A 217 38.54 7.20 -29.45
CA LEU A 217 37.14 6.83 -29.30
C LEU A 217 36.27 8.11 -29.47
N PRO A 218 35.28 8.14 -30.38
CA PRO A 218 34.36 9.27 -30.47
C PRO A 218 33.52 9.38 -29.19
N PHE A 219 33.01 10.59 -28.91
CA PHE A 219 32.07 10.77 -27.80
C PHE A 219 30.81 9.93 -28.04
N ILE A 220 30.46 9.10 -27.05
CA ILE A 220 29.29 8.22 -27.08
C ILE A 220 28.24 8.82 -26.14
N PRO A 221 27.13 9.39 -26.66
CA PRO A 221 26.04 9.85 -25.82
C PRO A 221 25.43 8.68 -25.05
N ILE A 222 25.15 8.91 -23.76
CA ILE A 222 24.51 7.95 -22.87
C ILE A 222 23.22 8.59 -22.36
N GLU A 223 22.09 7.92 -22.59
CA GLU A 223 20.75 8.44 -22.24
C GLU A 223 19.90 7.36 -21.58
N SER A 224 19.14 7.76 -20.55
CA SER A 224 18.07 6.91 -20.01
C SER A 224 16.81 7.06 -20.87
N PHE A 225 16.10 5.94 -21.09
CA PHE A 225 14.76 5.94 -21.68
C PHE A 225 13.66 5.59 -20.67
N SER A 226 13.94 5.58 -19.37
CA SER A 226 12.93 5.38 -18.31
C SER A 226 12.06 4.12 -18.51
N SER A 227 12.69 3.05 -18.97
CA SER A 227 12.13 1.70 -19.08
C SER A 227 10.80 1.71 -19.85
N TYR A 228 9.72 1.24 -19.21
CA TYR A 228 8.40 1.15 -19.82
C TYR A 228 7.77 2.52 -20.09
N GLU A 229 7.99 3.52 -19.25
CA GLU A 229 7.38 4.85 -19.43
C GLU A 229 7.86 5.51 -20.72
N GLY A 230 9.16 5.46 -21.02
CA GLY A 230 9.69 6.02 -22.26
C GLY A 230 9.23 5.25 -23.49
N LEU A 231 9.21 3.91 -23.44
CA LEU A 231 8.68 3.06 -24.51
C LEU A 231 7.21 3.35 -24.81
N PHE A 232 6.36 3.49 -23.79
CA PHE A 232 4.94 3.79 -23.98
C PHE A 232 4.68 5.22 -24.43
N SER A 233 5.53 6.18 -24.05
CA SER A 233 5.40 7.58 -24.46
C SER A 233 5.68 7.83 -25.95
N LYS A 234 6.31 6.87 -26.66
CA LYS A 234 6.80 6.98 -28.05
C LYS A 234 7.71 8.18 -28.31
N LYS A 235 8.27 8.80 -27.26
CA LYS A 235 9.20 9.94 -27.39
C LYS A 235 10.62 9.51 -27.71
N VAL A 236 10.99 8.27 -27.36
CA VAL A 236 12.33 7.73 -27.56
C VAL A 236 12.35 6.97 -28.88
N ARG A 237 13.34 7.28 -29.73
CA ARG A 237 13.61 6.56 -30.97
C ARG A 237 14.95 5.85 -30.84
N PHE A 238 14.96 4.56 -31.11
CA PHE A 238 16.19 3.78 -31.10
C PHE A 238 16.82 3.81 -32.50
N PHE A 239 18.09 3.44 -32.57
CA PHE A 239 18.82 3.38 -33.83
C PHE A 239 19.58 2.06 -33.92
N ASN A 240 19.76 1.53 -35.13
CA ASN A 240 20.48 0.28 -35.36
C ASN A 240 21.96 0.33 -34.92
N ASP A 241 22.52 1.54 -34.82
CA ASP A 241 23.86 1.83 -34.31
C ASP A 241 23.88 2.18 -32.81
N SER A 242 22.84 1.80 -32.05
CA SER A 242 22.78 1.97 -30.60
C SER A 242 22.98 0.65 -29.85
N LEU A 243 23.73 0.69 -28.74
CA LEU A 243 23.77 -0.36 -27.73
C LEU A 243 22.72 -0.06 -26.65
N ILE A 244 21.88 -1.03 -26.30
CA ILE A 244 20.80 -0.86 -25.33
C ILE A 244 21.09 -1.74 -24.12
N LEU A 245 21.26 -1.11 -22.96
CA LEU A 245 21.51 -1.77 -21.69
C LEU A 245 20.23 -1.77 -20.85
N ILE A 246 19.84 -2.96 -20.39
CA ILE A 246 18.72 -3.19 -19.50
C ILE A 246 19.26 -3.58 -18.13
N SER A 247 18.90 -2.83 -17.11
CA SER A 247 19.37 -2.98 -15.73
C SER A 247 19.17 -4.38 -15.19
N SER A 248 17.94 -4.90 -15.27
CA SER A 248 17.60 -6.25 -14.85
C SER A 248 16.27 -6.74 -15.45
N SER A 249 16.07 -8.06 -15.52
CA SER A 249 14.79 -8.63 -15.94
C SER A 249 14.55 -10.03 -15.38
N THR A 250 13.29 -10.35 -15.10
CA THR A 250 12.88 -11.70 -14.68
C THR A 250 12.30 -12.56 -15.82
N SER A 251 11.89 -11.93 -16.92
CA SER A 251 11.28 -12.61 -18.09
C SER A 251 12.00 -12.33 -19.40
N GLY A 252 12.75 -11.23 -19.48
CA GLY A 252 13.37 -10.78 -20.73
C GLY A 252 12.39 -10.22 -21.76
N ASN A 253 11.09 -10.09 -21.43
CA ASN A 253 10.05 -9.60 -22.37
C ASN A 253 10.28 -8.16 -22.84
N ILE A 254 11.12 -7.40 -22.15
CA ILE A 254 11.50 -6.04 -22.57
C ILE A 254 12.26 -6.06 -23.91
N ILE A 255 12.98 -7.14 -24.24
CA ILE A 255 13.65 -7.30 -25.54
C ILE A 255 12.60 -7.28 -26.65
N GLU A 256 11.58 -8.14 -26.53
CA GLU A 256 10.48 -8.25 -27.51
C GLU A 256 9.76 -6.91 -27.68
N ARG A 257 9.48 -6.20 -26.57
CA ARG A 257 8.82 -4.89 -26.61
C ARG A 257 9.65 -3.79 -27.26
N ILE A 258 10.97 -3.80 -27.11
CA ILE A 258 11.85 -2.85 -27.79
C ILE A 258 11.82 -3.11 -29.30
N LEU A 259 11.87 -4.39 -29.71
CA LEU A 259 11.80 -4.78 -31.12
C LEU A 259 10.43 -4.46 -31.74
N GLU A 260 9.34 -4.62 -30.99
CA GLU A 260 7.99 -4.20 -31.40
C GLU A 260 7.84 -2.68 -31.52
N HIS A 261 8.55 -1.92 -30.67
CA HIS A 261 8.53 -0.46 -30.70
C HIS A 261 9.36 0.10 -31.86
N ASP A 262 10.51 -0.52 -32.16
CA ASP A 262 11.43 -0.06 -33.21
C ASP A 262 12.08 -1.26 -33.92
N GLU A 263 11.50 -1.65 -35.06
CA GLU A 263 11.95 -2.79 -35.88
C GLU A 263 13.37 -2.61 -36.44
N SER A 264 13.93 -1.40 -36.39
CA SER A 264 15.29 -1.13 -36.89
C SER A 264 16.40 -1.59 -35.92
N VAL A 265 16.04 -1.95 -34.69
CA VAL A 265 16.98 -2.38 -33.65
C VAL A 265 17.37 -3.85 -33.85
N ASP A 266 18.67 -4.11 -33.90
CA ASP A 266 19.21 -5.48 -33.87
C ASP A 266 19.12 -6.03 -32.44
N SER A 267 18.48 -7.19 -32.27
CA SER A 267 18.34 -7.83 -30.95
C SER A 267 19.69 -8.09 -30.27
N ARG A 268 20.77 -8.29 -31.04
CA ARG A 268 22.13 -8.48 -30.50
C ARG A 268 22.70 -7.23 -29.81
N ASN A 269 22.10 -6.07 -30.02
CA ASN A 269 22.49 -4.84 -29.35
C ASN A 269 21.74 -4.62 -28.03
N ILE A 270 20.83 -5.52 -27.63
CA ILE A 270 20.05 -5.39 -26.39
C ILE A 270 20.63 -6.33 -25.33
N ILE A 271 21.23 -5.77 -24.28
CA ILE A 271 21.92 -6.53 -23.24
C ILE A 271 21.24 -6.30 -21.88
N ILE A 272 20.76 -7.38 -21.28
CA ILE A 272 20.28 -7.44 -19.90
C ILE A 272 21.48 -7.72 -18.99
N ILE A 273 21.78 -6.79 -18.09
CA ILE A 273 22.92 -6.88 -17.18
C ILE A 273 22.68 -8.02 -16.18
N TYR A 274 21.49 -8.05 -15.56
CA TYR A 274 21.10 -9.03 -14.55
C TYR A 274 19.80 -9.75 -14.91
N PHE A 275 19.85 -11.06 -15.09
CA PHE A 275 18.67 -11.88 -15.41
C PHE A 275 18.35 -12.85 -14.28
N LEU A 276 17.09 -12.91 -13.83
CA LEU A 276 16.61 -13.89 -12.86
C LEU A 276 15.33 -14.55 -13.36
N GLY A 277 15.47 -15.67 -14.06
CA GLY A 277 14.34 -16.35 -14.69
C GLY A 277 14.60 -17.84 -14.90
N SER A 278 13.60 -18.53 -15.45
CA SER A 278 13.69 -19.97 -15.70
C SER A 278 14.84 -20.33 -16.65
N SER A 279 15.41 -21.53 -16.50
CA SER A 279 16.47 -22.05 -17.37
C SER A 279 16.07 -22.09 -18.84
N LYS A 280 14.77 -22.28 -19.13
CA LYS A 280 14.24 -22.25 -20.50
C LYS A 280 14.33 -20.86 -21.13
N GLU A 281 13.97 -19.82 -20.38
CA GLU A 281 14.05 -18.44 -20.87
C GLU A 281 15.50 -17.96 -20.98
N PHE A 282 16.37 -18.36 -20.03
CA PHE A 282 17.79 -18.08 -20.11
C PHE A 282 18.41 -18.62 -21.42
N LYS A 283 18.19 -19.90 -21.74
CA LYS A 283 18.73 -20.53 -22.97
C LYS A 283 18.27 -19.85 -24.27
N LYS A 284 17.06 -19.29 -24.31
CA LYS A 284 16.55 -18.57 -25.50
C LYS A 284 17.23 -17.21 -25.71
N LYS A 285 17.66 -16.57 -24.62
CA LYS A 285 18.12 -15.18 -24.57
C LYS A 285 19.57 -15.08 -24.09
N GLU A 286 20.33 -16.18 -24.13
CA GLU A 286 21.67 -16.28 -23.55
C GLU A 286 22.61 -15.21 -24.10
N HIS A 287 22.57 -14.96 -25.41
CA HIS A 287 23.38 -13.91 -26.06
C HIS A 287 23.02 -12.47 -25.67
N ASN A 288 21.86 -12.27 -25.03
CA ASN A 288 21.40 -10.99 -24.54
C ASN A 288 21.64 -10.79 -23.04
N ILE A 289 22.22 -11.78 -22.35
CA ILE A 289 22.32 -11.77 -20.89
C ILE A 289 23.79 -11.71 -20.49
N LEU A 290 24.17 -10.66 -19.75
CA LEU A 290 25.52 -10.52 -19.21
C LEU A 290 25.73 -11.47 -18.01
N SER A 291 24.78 -11.44 -17.05
CA SER A 291 24.85 -12.27 -15.85
C SER A 291 23.51 -12.91 -15.53
N ASN A 292 23.56 -14.23 -15.32
CA ASN A 292 22.43 -15.01 -14.84
C ASN A 292 22.51 -15.16 -13.32
N LEU A 293 21.52 -14.59 -12.63
CA LEU A 293 21.37 -14.61 -11.19
C LEU A 293 20.70 -15.90 -10.68
N THR A 294 20.07 -16.70 -11.55
CA THR A 294 19.31 -17.88 -11.13
C THR A 294 20.22 -18.93 -10.50
N LEU A 295 19.80 -19.46 -9.34
CA LEU A 295 20.45 -20.57 -8.66
C LEU A 295 20.46 -21.81 -9.55
N SER A 296 21.63 -22.39 -9.76
CA SER A 296 21.82 -23.63 -10.54
C SER A 296 23.13 -24.31 -10.18
N GLU A 297 23.38 -25.53 -10.68
CA GLU A 297 24.67 -26.20 -10.51
C GLU A 297 25.87 -25.35 -11.01
N ASN A 298 25.65 -24.59 -12.09
CA ASN A 298 26.67 -23.69 -12.65
C ASN A 298 26.73 -22.31 -11.95
N ASN A 299 25.79 -22.02 -11.05
CA ASN A 299 25.72 -20.78 -10.28
C ASN A 299 25.20 -21.04 -8.86
N PRO A 300 26.02 -21.66 -7.99
CA PRO A 300 25.59 -22.08 -6.64
C PRO A 300 25.36 -20.90 -5.68
N VAL A 301 25.80 -19.69 -6.04
CA VAL A 301 25.62 -18.48 -5.23
C VAL A 301 24.41 -17.64 -5.66
N GLY A 302 23.66 -18.13 -6.65
CA GLY A 302 22.49 -17.45 -7.22
C GLY A 302 21.28 -17.36 -6.28
N PHE A 303 20.18 -16.86 -6.82
CA PHE A 303 18.91 -16.66 -6.13
C PHE A 303 17.87 -17.66 -6.61
N GLU A 304 17.01 -18.08 -5.69
CA GLU A 304 15.78 -18.79 -6.03
C GLU A 304 14.83 -17.86 -6.81
N LEU A 305 14.03 -18.47 -7.68
CA LEU A 305 12.94 -17.74 -8.34
C LEU A 305 11.89 -17.36 -7.31
N TYR A 306 11.27 -16.21 -7.50
CA TYR A 306 10.18 -15.73 -6.67
C TYR A 306 8.91 -15.56 -7.50
N ASP A 307 7.77 -15.71 -6.83
CA ASP A 307 6.47 -15.65 -7.48
C ASP A 307 6.08 -14.22 -7.85
N THR A 308 5.40 -14.09 -8.99
CA THR A 308 4.76 -12.83 -9.40
C THR A 308 3.29 -13.07 -9.65
N TYR A 309 2.44 -12.20 -9.11
CA TYR A 309 0.99 -12.32 -9.17
C TYR A 309 0.37 -11.22 -10.04
N THR A 310 -0.82 -11.46 -10.56
CA THR A 310 -1.64 -10.40 -11.17
C THR A 310 -2.47 -9.71 -10.09
N GLY A 311 -2.83 -8.43 -10.26
CA GLY A 311 -3.50 -7.65 -9.21
C GLY A 311 -4.85 -8.23 -8.71
N LYS A 312 -5.55 -9.03 -9.53
CA LYS A 312 -6.80 -9.70 -9.11
C LYS A 312 -6.58 -10.96 -8.27
N GLU A 313 -5.44 -11.61 -8.44
CA GLU A 313 -5.08 -12.90 -7.81
C GLU A 313 -3.85 -12.75 -6.91
N CYS A 314 -3.62 -11.55 -6.38
CA CYS A 314 -2.46 -11.27 -5.56
C CYS A 314 -2.64 -11.81 -4.14
N SER A 315 -1.87 -12.84 -3.81
CA SER A 315 -1.85 -13.44 -2.47
C SER A 315 -1.41 -12.46 -1.38
N PHE A 316 -0.60 -11.45 -1.72
CA PHE A 316 -0.17 -10.40 -0.79
C PHE A 316 -1.29 -9.40 -0.50
N CYS A 317 -2.00 -8.92 -1.52
CA CYS A 317 -3.16 -8.05 -1.35
C CYS A 317 -4.25 -8.70 -0.49
N ALA A 318 -4.51 -9.99 -0.71
CA ALA A 318 -5.48 -10.75 0.08
C ALA A 318 -5.13 -10.83 1.59
N LYS A 319 -3.84 -10.77 1.93
CA LYS A 319 -3.34 -10.75 3.32
C LYS A 319 -3.27 -9.33 3.92
N GLY A 320 -3.75 -8.31 3.21
CA GLY A 320 -3.69 -6.92 3.66
C GLY A 320 -2.32 -6.25 3.50
N SER A 321 -1.41 -6.84 2.71
CA SER A 321 -0.13 -6.22 2.35
C SER A 321 -0.37 -5.03 1.41
N PHE A 322 0.23 -3.89 1.71
CA PHE A 322 0.05 -2.67 0.92
C PHE A 322 0.86 -2.72 -0.39
N PRO A 323 0.23 -2.51 -1.56
CA PRO A 323 0.95 -2.43 -2.82
C PRO A 323 1.72 -1.11 -2.95
N VAL A 324 3.02 -1.19 -3.15
CA VAL A 324 3.93 -0.05 -3.42
C VAL A 324 4.32 -0.08 -4.89
N GLU A 325 3.89 0.93 -5.63
CA GLU A 325 4.24 1.02 -7.05
C GLU A 325 5.72 1.39 -7.22
N VAL A 326 6.45 0.56 -7.96
CA VAL A 326 7.83 0.81 -8.36
C VAL A 326 7.80 1.74 -9.57
N LYS A 327 7.96 3.04 -9.31
CA LYS A 327 7.88 4.12 -10.31
C LYS A 327 9.14 4.98 -10.36
N GLY A 328 9.26 5.69 -11.48
CA GLY A 328 10.33 6.65 -11.73
C GLY A 328 11.63 6.03 -12.21
N ASP A 329 12.49 6.88 -12.76
CA ASP A 329 13.71 6.49 -13.47
C ASP A 329 14.82 5.92 -12.55
N VAL A 330 14.71 6.08 -11.23
CA VAL A 330 15.73 5.67 -10.23
C VAL A 330 15.21 4.57 -9.28
N PHE A 331 13.94 4.18 -9.42
CA PHE A 331 13.27 3.18 -8.58
C PHE A 331 13.55 3.40 -7.08
N LEU A 332 13.19 4.58 -6.55
CA LEU A 332 13.48 4.97 -5.15
C LEU A 332 12.57 4.22 -4.17
N LEU A 333 13.18 3.63 -3.14
CA LEU A 333 12.50 3.09 -1.95
C LEU A 333 13.10 3.76 -0.71
N GLU A 334 12.68 4.99 -0.41
CA GLU A 334 12.94 5.57 0.91
C GLU A 334 11.92 5.00 1.90
N LYS A 335 12.35 4.72 3.14
CA LYS A 335 11.42 4.42 4.23
C LYS A 335 10.42 5.58 4.29
N PRO A 336 9.11 5.32 4.23
CA PRO A 336 8.14 6.40 4.23
C PRO A 336 8.32 7.20 5.51
N LYS A 337 8.39 8.52 5.40
CA LYS A 337 8.40 9.42 6.55
C LYS A 337 7.11 9.20 7.32
N VAL A 338 7.22 8.78 8.58
CA VAL A 338 6.07 8.63 9.46
C VAL A 338 5.88 9.93 10.23
N ASN A 339 4.72 10.55 10.05
CA ASN A 339 4.26 11.68 10.84
C ASN A 339 3.21 11.18 11.84
N LYS A 340 3.27 11.69 13.07
CA LYS A 340 2.31 11.38 14.13
C LYS A 340 1.46 12.62 14.38
N LEU A 341 0.15 12.49 14.18
CA LEU A 341 -0.79 13.60 14.25
C LEU A 341 -1.49 13.64 15.60
N THR A 342 -1.30 14.72 16.33
CA THR A 342 -2.01 15.00 17.58
C THR A 342 -3.27 15.82 17.28
N ILE A 343 -4.46 15.31 17.61
CA ILE A 343 -5.74 15.97 17.33
C ILE A 343 -5.91 17.17 18.27
N ARG A 344 -6.21 18.34 17.72
CA ARG A 344 -6.39 19.62 18.44
C ARG A 344 -7.83 20.10 18.33
N VAL A 345 -8.30 20.88 19.30
CA VAL A 345 -9.63 21.53 19.25
C VAL A 345 -9.77 22.41 18.00
N THR A 346 -8.68 23.02 17.54
CA THR A 346 -8.62 23.83 16.30
C THR A 346 -8.82 23.02 15.02
N ASP A 347 -8.74 21.69 15.09
CA ASP A 347 -8.94 20.81 13.93
C ASP A 347 -10.45 20.56 13.68
N ALA A 348 -11.33 20.98 14.59
CA ALA A 348 -12.77 20.90 14.40
C ALA A 348 -13.26 21.85 13.29
N PRO A 349 -14.17 21.41 12.41
CA PRO A 349 -14.85 22.29 11.47
C PRO A 349 -15.46 23.52 12.17
N LYS A 350 -15.32 24.71 11.58
CA LYS A 350 -15.74 25.99 12.18
C LYS A 350 -17.19 26.01 12.67
N ARG A 351 -18.10 25.28 12.01
CA ARG A 351 -19.53 25.23 12.33
C ARG A 351 -19.95 23.93 13.02
N LEU A 352 -19.00 23.07 13.43
CA LEU A 352 -19.29 21.76 14.04
C LEU A 352 -20.13 21.93 15.32
N ALA A 353 -19.68 22.80 16.22
CA ALA A 353 -20.37 23.04 17.48
C ALA A 353 -21.82 23.50 17.24
N ASP A 354 -22.03 24.60 16.49
CA ASP A 354 -23.37 25.07 16.12
C ASP A 354 -24.25 23.99 15.49
N PHE A 355 -23.69 23.18 14.61
CA PHE A 355 -24.41 22.14 13.88
C PHE A 355 -24.82 20.98 14.80
N VAL A 356 -23.90 20.50 15.64
CA VAL A 356 -24.20 19.46 16.63
C VAL A 356 -25.24 19.97 17.63
N GLN A 357 -25.09 21.18 18.17
CA GLN A 357 -26.06 21.76 19.11
C GLN A 357 -27.48 21.80 18.54
N GLN A 358 -27.59 22.06 17.23
CA GLN A 358 -28.86 22.19 16.53
C GLN A 358 -29.57 20.84 16.30
N PHE A 359 -28.81 19.75 16.18
CA PHE A 359 -29.33 18.43 15.81
C PHE A 359 -29.10 17.32 16.85
N MET A 360 -28.35 17.60 17.93
CA MET A 360 -28.00 16.60 18.95
C MET A 360 -29.21 16.10 19.75
N ALA A 361 -28.98 14.98 20.44
CA ALA A 361 -29.86 14.45 21.46
C ALA A 361 -30.18 15.46 22.58
N SER A 362 -31.35 15.32 23.20
CA SER A 362 -31.72 16.06 24.41
C SER A 362 -32.59 15.16 25.29
N MET A 363 -32.27 15.00 26.59
CA MET A 363 -33.04 14.14 27.50
C MET A 363 -34.52 14.54 27.65
N ARG A 364 -34.91 15.75 27.22
CA ARG A 364 -36.32 16.17 27.20
C ARG A 364 -37.15 15.54 26.07
N PHE A 365 -36.50 14.98 25.05
CA PHE A 365 -37.17 14.50 23.83
C PHE A 365 -36.54 13.18 23.39
N LYS A 366 -37.34 12.13 23.19
CA LYS A 366 -36.88 10.76 22.85
C LYS A 366 -36.22 10.63 21.45
N GLU A 367 -35.91 11.74 20.79
CA GLU A 367 -35.81 11.85 19.34
C GLU A 367 -34.40 12.26 18.89
N LEU A 368 -33.63 11.27 18.42
CA LEU A 368 -32.19 11.33 18.09
C LEU A 368 -31.98 11.49 16.57
N VAL A 369 -31.33 12.58 16.12
CA VAL A 369 -31.15 12.87 14.68
C VAL A 369 -29.92 12.17 14.09
N PHE A 370 -28.81 12.18 14.82
CA PHE A 370 -27.58 11.50 14.43
C PHE A 370 -27.74 10.01 14.68
N LYS A 371 -27.60 9.21 13.62
CA LYS A 371 -27.68 7.77 13.69
C LYS A 371 -26.62 7.12 12.81
N VAL A 372 -26.39 5.83 13.02
CA VAL A 372 -25.43 5.04 12.23
C VAL A 372 -26.06 3.76 11.70
N ASN A 373 -25.42 3.16 10.68
CA ASN A 373 -25.79 1.86 10.12
C ASN A 373 -27.23 1.75 9.55
N TYR A 374 -27.76 2.84 8.99
CA TYR A 374 -29.10 2.82 8.39
C TYR A 374 -29.09 2.46 6.89
N LYS A 375 -30.12 1.75 6.46
CA LYS A 375 -30.39 1.36 5.07
C LYS A 375 -31.59 2.13 4.52
N GLU A 376 -31.36 3.00 3.55
CA GLU A 376 -32.45 3.62 2.79
C GLU A 376 -33.14 2.59 1.89
N THR A 377 -34.46 2.64 1.83
CA THR A 377 -35.33 1.54 1.42
C THR A 377 -35.23 1.15 -0.06
N TYR A 378 -34.57 1.96 -0.90
CA TYR A 378 -34.53 1.83 -2.36
C TYR A 378 -33.28 1.12 -2.90
N GLU A 379 -32.21 0.96 -2.11
CA GLU A 379 -30.99 0.26 -2.53
C GLU A 379 -30.60 -0.83 -1.52
N ALA A 380 -30.84 -2.10 -1.87
CA ALA A 380 -30.72 -3.22 -0.95
C ALA A 380 -29.32 -3.40 -0.30
N ASN A 381 -28.26 -2.91 -0.95
CA ASN A 381 -26.86 -3.19 -0.61
C ASN A 381 -26.05 -1.97 -0.14
N ARG A 382 -26.68 -0.83 0.20
CA ARG A 382 -25.99 0.36 0.72
C ARG A 382 -26.48 0.68 2.13
N LYS A 383 -25.54 0.80 3.09
CA LYS A 383 -25.82 1.15 4.49
C LYS A 383 -24.93 2.31 4.90
N TYR A 384 -25.51 3.41 5.35
CA TYR A 384 -24.74 4.60 5.68
C TYR A 384 -23.98 4.43 6.99
N GLU A 385 -22.70 4.77 6.96
CA GLU A 385 -21.88 4.90 8.16
C GLU A 385 -22.50 5.94 9.12
N ILE A 386 -22.89 7.09 8.57
CA ILE A 386 -23.56 8.18 9.28
C ILE A 386 -24.84 8.53 8.53
N TYR A 387 -25.95 8.51 9.25
CA TYR A 387 -27.28 8.86 8.78
C TYR A 387 -27.85 10.03 9.59
N PHE A 388 -28.58 10.90 8.89
CA PHE A 388 -29.24 12.07 9.45
C PHE A 388 -30.73 11.91 9.23
N ASP A 389 -31.49 11.76 10.30
CA ASP A 389 -32.95 11.60 10.20
C ASP A 389 -33.64 12.97 9.98
N ILE A 390 -33.40 13.59 8.82
CA ILE A 390 -33.98 14.90 8.47
C ILE A 390 -35.51 14.84 8.43
N TYR A 391 -36.08 13.67 8.11
CA TYR A 391 -37.53 13.48 8.22
C TYR A 391 -38.04 13.77 9.64
N GLN A 392 -37.33 13.32 10.67
CA GLN A 392 -37.64 13.60 12.06
C GLN A 392 -37.56 15.09 12.39
N VAL A 393 -36.48 15.75 11.94
CA VAL A 393 -36.31 17.22 12.06
C VAL A 393 -37.48 17.98 11.44
N LEU A 394 -37.93 17.57 10.24
CA LEU A 394 -39.02 18.21 9.52
C LEU A 394 -40.39 17.96 10.18
N ASN A 395 -40.61 16.80 10.79
CA ASN A 395 -41.84 16.52 11.53
C ASN A 395 -41.95 17.38 12.80
N GLU A 396 -40.83 17.60 13.47
CA GLU A 396 -40.77 18.39 14.69
C GLU A 396 -40.29 19.82 14.46
N ILE A 397 -40.39 20.34 13.22
CA ILE A 397 -39.78 21.63 12.84
C ILE A 397 -40.18 22.81 13.74
N GLU A 398 -41.37 22.75 14.34
CA GLU A 398 -41.92 23.75 15.26
C GLU A 398 -41.30 23.70 16.67
N ASN A 399 -40.57 22.64 17.00
CA ASN A 399 -39.83 22.52 18.25
C ASN A 399 -38.80 23.67 18.37
N PRO A 400 -38.73 24.40 19.50
CA PRO A 400 -37.78 25.48 19.72
C PRO A 400 -36.31 25.12 19.39
N ARG A 401 -35.90 23.86 19.53
CA ARG A 401 -34.54 23.40 19.17
C ARG A 401 -34.20 23.66 17.70
N TYR A 402 -35.19 23.55 16.81
CA TYR A 402 -35.01 23.75 15.38
C TYR A 402 -35.33 25.15 14.91
N LYS A 403 -35.57 26.13 15.81
CA LYS A 403 -35.92 27.50 15.44
C LYS A 403 -34.96 28.11 14.42
N LYS A 404 -33.64 27.92 14.59
CA LYS A 404 -32.61 28.42 13.65
C LYS A 404 -32.73 27.76 12.27
N TYR A 405 -32.98 26.44 12.22
CA TYR A 405 -33.20 25.71 10.97
C TYR A 405 -34.50 26.15 10.30
N ARG A 406 -35.59 26.21 11.06
CA ARG A 406 -36.93 26.55 10.60
C ARG A 406 -36.96 27.94 9.95
N LEU A 407 -36.40 28.94 10.62
CA LEU A 407 -36.33 30.31 10.07
C LEU A 407 -35.55 30.31 8.75
N LYS A 408 -34.34 29.71 8.75
CA LYS A 408 -33.51 29.62 7.54
C LYS A 408 -34.22 28.87 6.40
N LEU A 409 -34.90 27.78 6.70
CA LEU A 409 -35.67 26.99 5.74
C LEU A 409 -36.77 27.83 5.08
N TYR A 410 -37.62 28.48 5.87
CA TYR A 410 -38.72 29.30 5.33
C TYR A 410 -38.21 30.55 4.60
N ASP A 411 -37.15 31.20 5.09
CA ASP A 411 -36.50 32.31 4.39
C ASP A 411 -36.01 31.87 3.00
N PHE A 412 -35.41 30.69 2.90
CA PHE A 412 -34.90 30.14 1.63
C PHE A 412 -36.05 29.73 0.70
N ILE A 413 -37.14 29.18 1.24
CA ILE A 413 -38.35 28.89 0.46
C ILE A 413 -38.89 30.19 -0.16
N ASN A 414 -39.02 31.25 0.64
CA ASN A 414 -39.51 32.56 0.19
C ASN A 414 -38.60 33.21 -0.84
N GLN A 415 -37.28 33.10 -0.66
CA GLN A 415 -36.30 33.78 -1.51
C GLN A 415 -36.08 33.07 -2.86
N PHE A 416 -36.05 31.74 -2.87
CA PHE A 416 -35.55 31.00 -4.03
C PHE A 416 -36.61 30.23 -4.82
N ILE A 417 -37.83 30.03 -4.28
CA ILE A 417 -38.89 29.34 -5.01
C ILE A 417 -39.83 30.38 -5.64
N PRO A 418 -39.84 30.52 -6.97
CA PRO A 418 -40.64 31.54 -7.63
C PRO A 418 -42.12 31.17 -7.63
N SER A 419 -42.98 32.20 -7.75
CA SER A 419 -44.44 32.05 -7.87
C SER A 419 -44.91 31.44 -9.20
N ASN A 420 -44.00 31.16 -10.14
CA ASN A 420 -44.30 30.42 -11.37
C ASN A 420 -43.82 28.96 -11.32
N ALA A 421 -43.53 28.41 -10.13
CA ALA A 421 -43.22 27.00 -9.98
C ALA A 421 -44.42 26.14 -10.41
N LYS A 422 -44.18 25.16 -11.27
CA LYS A 422 -45.20 24.25 -11.80
C LYS A 422 -45.15 22.88 -11.15
N PHE A 423 -43.94 22.41 -10.84
CA PHE A 423 -43.70 21.07 -10.34
C PHE A 423 -42.78 21.10 -9.11
N LEU A 424 -43.16 20.32 -8.10
CA LEU A 424 -42.34 20.01 -6.94
C LEU A 424 -41.97 18.53 -7.01
N ILE A 425 -40.73 18.23 -7.41
CA ILE A 425 -40.26 16.86 -7.66
C ILE A 425 -39.51 16.38 -6.43
N ALA A 426 -40.13 15.51 -5.64
CA ALA A 426 -39.51 14.96 -4.45
C ALA A 426 -38.62 13.77 -4.82
N LEU A 427 -37.40 13.71 -4.27
CA LEU A 427 -36.59 12.51 -4.30
C LEU A 427 -37.29 11.33 -3.59
N PRO A 428 -36.92 10.06 -3.89
CA PRO A 428 -37.61 8.89 -3.38
C PRO A 428 -37.22 8.59 -1.92
N ASP A 429 -37.42 9.54 -1.03
CA ASP A 429 -37.26 9.37 0.42
C ASP A 429 -38.36 10.15 1.17
N GLU A 430 -38.73 9.64 2.35
CA GLU A 430 -39.82 10.21 3.15
C GLU A 430 -39.54 11.65 3.59
N GLY A 431 -38.27 11.99 3.83
CA GLY A 431 -37.85 13.35 4.15
C GLY A 431 -38.15 14.32 3.01
N SER A 432 -37.80 13.94 1.78
CA SER A 432 -37.98 14.79 0.59
C SER A 432 -39.46 14.99 0.27
N LYS A 433 -40.28 13.94 0.41
CA LYS A 433 -41.74 14.03 0.28
C LYS A 433 -42.34 14.96 1.33
N LYS A 434 -41.90 14.84 2.59
CA LYS A 434 -42.33 15.73 3.68
C LYS A 434 -41.95 17.18 3.40
N LEU A 435 -40.71 17.41 2.96
CA LEU A 435 -40.22 18.75 2.61
C LEU A 435 -41.03 19.36 1.46
N ALA A 436 -41.35 18.57 0.43
CA ALA A 436 -42.20 19.01 -0.68
C ALA A 436 -43.62 19.40 -0.22
N ALA A 437 -44.23 18.60 0.66
CA ALA A 437 -45.52 18.93 1.24
C ALA A 437 -45.47 20.20 2.10
N MET A 438 -44.39 20.43 2.84
CA MET A 438 -44.19 21.66 3.61
C MET A 438 -44.05 22.88 2.70
N ILE A 439 -43.24 22.77 1.65
CA ILE A 439 -43.06 23.83 0.64
C ILE A 439 -44.40 24.17 -0.01
N LEU A 440 -45.17 23.16 -0.46
CA LEU A 440 -46.49 23.38 -1.05
C LEU A 440 -47.44 24.08 -0.07
N ASN A 441 -47.51 23.62 1.18
CA ASN A 441 -48.38 24.20 2.20
C ASN A 441 -48.04 25.65 2.52
N HIS A 442 -46.76 26.01 2.47
CA HIS A 442 -46.29 27.38 2.67
C HIS A 442 -46.59 28.27 1.47
N LEU A 443 -46.43 27.74 0.25
CA LEU A 443 -46.57 28.51 -0.98
C LEU A 443 -48.00 28.62 -1.50
N LYS A 444 -48.90 27.67 -1.20
CA LYS A 444 -50.27 27.65 -1.77
C LYS A 444 -51.05 28.94 -1.58
N LEU A 445 -50.78 29.69 -0.51
CA LEU A 445 -51.40 30.99 -0.23
C LEU A 445 -51.03 32.07 -1.26
N ASN A 446 -49.92 31.89 -1.98
CA ASN A 446 -49.45 32.79 -3.03
C ASN A 446 -50.01 32.46 -4.41
N TYR A 447 -50.75 31.35 -4.55
CA TYR A 447 -51.30 30.88 -5.81
C TYR A 447 -52.82 31.05 -5.86
N ILE A 448 -53.36 31.21 -7.07
CA ILE A 448 -54.80 31.13 -7.31
C ILE A 448 -55.22 29.67 -7.14
N VAL A 449 -56.37 29.44 -6.50
CA VAL A 449 -56.94 28.09 -6.29
C VAL A 449 -56.96 27.31 -7.61
N GLY A 450 -56.37 26.12 -7.61
CA GLY A 450 -56.26 25.25 -8.79
C GLY A 450 -55.04 25.51 -9.70
N GLN A 451 -54.21 26.52 -9.42
CA GLN A 451 -52.95 26.79 -10.11
C GLN A 451 -51.70 26.53 -9.25
N GLU A 452 -51.88 25.85 -8.12
CA GLU A 452 -50.79 25.47 -7.21
C GLU A 452 -49.79 24.51 -7.89
N PRO A 453 -48.50 24.52 -7.49
CA PRO A 453 -47.51 23.57 -8.00
C PRO A 453 -47.92 22.12 -7.71
N LYS A 454 -47.78 21.23 -8.70
CA LYS A 454 -48.07 19.80 -8.54
C LYS A 454 -46.88 19.07 -7.94
N ILE A 455 -47.09 18.28 -6.89
CA ILE A 455 -46.07 17.35 -6.39
C ILE A 455 -45.98 16.16 -7.35
N VAL A 456 -44.76 15.84 -7.78
CA VAL A 456 -44.47 14.75 -8.72
C VAL A 456 -43.46 13.81 -8.07
N ASP A 457 -43.77 12.51 -8.07
CA ASP A 457 -42.84 11.49 -7.61
C ASP A 457 -41.67 11.33 -8.58
N PHE A 458 -40.48 11.08 -8.04
CA PHE A 458 -39.22 10.91 -8.79
C PHE A 458 -39.35 9.99 -10.01
N ASP A 459 -40.02 8.84 -9.84
CA ASP A 459 -40.15 7.83 -10.90
C ASP A 459 -41.20 8.19 -11.97
N ASN A 460 -42.12 9.12 -11.66
CA ASN A 460 -43.28 9.44 -12.52
C ASN A 460 -43.09 10.75 -13.32
N VAL A 461 -41.88 11.31 -13.33
CA VAL A 461 -41.60 12.61 -13.97
C VAL A 461 -42.02 12.63 -15.44
N ALA A 462 -41.64 11.60 -16.22
CA ALA A 462 -41.94 11.53 -17.65
C ALA A 462 -43.43 11.28 -17.94
N GLU A 463 -44.15 10.63 -17.02
CA GLU A 463 -45.58 10.35 -17.16
C GLU A 463 -46.43 11.57 -16.83
N VAL A 464 -46.00 12.37 -15.86
CA VAL A 464 -46.74 13.55 -15.39
C VAL A 464 -46.44 14.79 -16.24
N ILE A 465 -45.19 14.95 -16.69
CA ILE A 465 -44.76 16.09 -17.50
C ILE A 465 -44.68 15.63 -18.96
N VAL A 466 -45.83 15.49 -19.61
CA VAL A 466 -45.90 15.00 -21.00
C VAL A 466 -45.52 16.09 -22.02
N ASP A 467 -45.85 17.35 -21.71
CA ASP A 467 -45.57 18.48 -22.61
C ASP A 467 -44.14 19.02 -22.40
N GLU A 468 -43.26 18.73 -23.35
CA GLU A 468 -41.88 19.23 -23.39
C GLU A 468 -41.78 20.77 -23.51
N LYS A 469 -42.86 21.45 -23.94
CA LYS A 469 -42.90 22.91 -24.12
C LYS A 469 -43.43 23.67 -22.91
N VAL A 470 -43.72 22.97 -21.80
CA VAL A 470 -44.21 23.59 -20.57
C VAL A 470 -43.20 24.64 -20.05
N GLU A 471 -43.72 25.82 -19.67
CA GLU A 471 -42.93 26.95 -19.19
C GLU A 471 -43.13 27.16 -17.69
N GLY A 472 -42.02 27.45 -16.98
CA GLY A 472 -42.03 27.75 -15.56
C GLY A 472 -40.81 27.17 -14.84
N ALA A 473 -40.93 26.99 -13.53
CA ALA A 473 -39.89 26.37 -12.72
C ALA A 473 -40.29 24.96 -12.26
N ALA A 474 -39.32 24.05 -12.25
CA ALA A 474 -39.43 22.74 -11.63
C ALA A 474 -38.47 22.68 -10.43
N VAL A 475 -39.02 22.54 -9.23
CA VAL A 475 -38.25 22.51 -7.99
C VAL A 475 -37.95 21.05 -7.65
N ILE A 476 -36.69 20.67 -7.72
CA ILE A 476 -36.20 19.33 -7.36
C ILE A 476 -35.84 19.37 -5.88
N ILE A 477 -36.53 18.59 -5.07
CA ILE A 477 -36.52 18.68 -3.62
C ILE A 477 -35.84 17.45 -3.03
N ALA A 478 -34.81 17.71 -2.24
CA ALA A 478 -34.08 16.69 -1.50
C ALA A 478 -33.98 17.06 -0.01
N SER A 479 -34.33 16.14 0.89
CA SER A 479 -34.15 16.34 2.33
C SER A 479 -32.69 16.32 2.73
N CYS A 480 -31.94 15.35 2.22
CA CYS A 480 -30.52 15.15 2.48
C CYS A 480 -29.83 14.57 1.24
N ILE A 481 -28.64 15.07 0.88
CA ILE A 481 -27.84 14.51 -0.22
C ILE A 481 -26.41 14.21 0.19
N SER A 482 -25.85 13.12 -0.36
CA SER A 482 -24.44 12.73 -0.15
C SER A 482 -23.57 12.87 -1.40
N ASN A 483 -24.00 12.31 -2.53
CA ASN A 483 -23.24 12.30 -3.79
C ASN A 483 -23.97 12.96 -4.98
N GLY A 484 -25.25 13.30 -4.83
CA GLY A 484 -26.06 13.95 -5.86
C GLY A 484 -26.39 13.10 -7.10
N LYS A 485 -26.23 11.76 -7.08
CA LYS A 485 -26.51 10.90 -8.24
C LYS A 485 -27.94 11.03 -8.77
N ASN A 486 -28.93 11.04 -7.87
CA ASN A 486 -30.35 11.22 -8.27
C ASN A 486 -30.61 12.61 -8.86
N LEU A 487 -29.91 13.64 -8.37
CA LEU A 487 -30.00 14.99 -8.92
C LEU A 487 -29.41 15.06 -10.35
N LEU A 488 -28.27 14.42 -10.57
CA LEU A 488 -27.64 14.33 -11.89
C LEU A 488 -28.48 13.50 -12.87
N TYR A 489 -29.15 12.45 -12.39
CA TYR A 489 -30.11 11.69 -13.18
C TYR A 489 -31.28 12.60 -13.64
N LEU A 490 -31.91 13.32 -12.71
CA LEU A 490 -32.98 14.26 -13.05
C LEU A 490 -32.50 15.37 -13.99
N SER A 491 -31.31 15.94 -13.75
CA SER A 491 -30.70 16.93 -14.66
C SER A 491 -30.64 16.43 -16.11
N ARG A 492 -30.34 15.15 -16.34
CA ARG A 492 -30.33 14.54 -17.67
C ARG A 492 -31.73 14.33 -18.23
N ALA A 493 -32.66 13.83 -17.41
CA ALA A 493 -34.06 13.63 -17.81
C ALA A 493 -34.73 14.95 -18.22
N PHE A 494 -34.36 16.06 -17.57
CA PHE A 494 -34.92 17.38 -17.83
C PHE A 494 -34.33 18.09 -19.06
N ARG A 495 -33.35 17.51 -19.77
CA ARG A 495 -32.76 18.13 -20.97
C ARG A 495 -33.76 18.36 -22.10
N ASN A 496 -34.79 17.52 -22.18
CA ASN A 496 -35.83 17.65 -23.20
C ASN A 496 -36.81 18.81 -22.91
N TYR A 497 -36.77 19.42 -21.71
CA TYR A 497 -37.71 20.46 -21.26
C TYR A 497 -37.02 21.83 -21.21
N GLU A 498 -36.66 22.39 -22.37
CA GLU A 498 -35.82 23.61 -22.47
C GLU A 498 -36.41 24.85 -21.77
N ARG A 499 -37.74 24.90 -21.67
CA ARG A 499 -38.52 26.01 -21.08
C ARG A 499 -38.76 25.86 -19.57
N LEU A 500 -38.43 24.70 -18.98
CA LEU A 500 -38.42 24.53 -17.54
C LEU A 500 -37.08 24.95 -16.95
N LYS A 501 -37.11 25.80 -15.92
CA LYS A 501 -35.91 26.14 -15.14
C LYS A 501 -35.87 25.30 -13.87
N LEU A 502 -34.79 24.55 -13.72
CA LEU A 502 -34.58 23.67 -12.57
C LEU A 502 -34.07 24.47 -11.37
N ILE A 503 -34.66 24.19 -10.21
CA ILE A 503 -34.23 24.71 -8.92
C ILE A 503 -34.01 23.50 -8.02
N TYR A 504 -32.75 23.21 -7.71
CA TYR A 504 -32.40 22.17 -6.75
C TYR A 504 -32.49 22.75 -5.34
N PHE A 505 -33.52 22.36 -4.58
CA PHE A 505 -33.76 22.81 -3.22
C PHE A 505 -33.46 21.69 -2.22
N ILE A 506 -32.42 21.87 -1.42
CA ILE A 506 -31.84 20.82 -0.59
C ILE A 506 -31.87 21.23 0.89
N GLY A 507 -32.45 20.38 1.74
CA GLY A 507 -32.48 20.59 3.19
C GLY A 507 -31.10 20.50 3.83
N LEU A 508 -30.40 19.38 3.61
CA LEU A 508 -29.04 19.16 4.11
C LEU A 508 -28.12 18.59 3.01
N THR A 509 -27.02 19.27 2.75
CA THR A 509 -25.93 18.76 1.91
C THR A 509 -24.84 18.15 2.78
N ARG A 510 -24.47 16.88 2.53
CA ARG A 510 -23.41 16.17 3.26
C ARG A 510 -22.33 15.52 2.40
N THR A 511 -21.76 16.29 1.47
CA THR A 511 -20.66 15.81 0.61
C THR A 511 -19.40 15.49 1.40
N HIS A 512 -18.45 14.80 0.76
CA HIS A 512 -17.19 14.43 1.42
C HIS A 512 -16.34 15.65 1.81
N ASN A 513 -16.29 16.64 0.92
CA ASN A 513 -15.59 17.90 1.08
C ASN A 513 -16.23 18.99 0.21
N GLN A 514 -15.64 20.20 0.26
CA GLN A 514 -16.09 21.35 -0.52
C GLN A 514 -15.91 21.14 -2.04
N GLU A 515 -14.82 20.49 -2.46
CA GLU A 515 -14.51 20.29 -3.89
C GLU A 515 -15.55 19.39 -4.57
N ASP A 516 -15.99 18.33 -3.89
CA ASP A 516 -17.08 17.44 -4.33
C ASP A 516 -18.40 18.22 -4.48
N LEU A 517 -18.69 19.14 -3.56
CA LEU A 517 -19.88 19.97 -3.61
C LEU A 517 -19.82 20.98 -4.76
N ASP A 518 -18.69 21.65 -4.93
CA ASP A 518 -18.49 22.62 -6.00
C ASP A 518 -18.57 21.95 -7.38
N PHE A 519 -18.01 20.74 -7.50
CA PHE A 519 -18.16 19.90 -8.69
C PHE A 519 -19.64 19.59 -8.96
N LEU A 520 -20.38 19.11 -7.95
CA LEU A 520 -21.81 18.81 -8.10
C LEU A 520 -22.61 20.06 -8.52
N LYS A 521 -22.38 21.20 -7.85
CA LYS A 521 -23.00 22.50 -8.18
C LYS A 521 -22.70 22.90 -9.62
N SER A 522 -21.45 22.78 -10.06
CA SER A 522 -21.06 23.18 -11.42
C SER A 522 -21.78 22.38 -12.51
N ASN A 523 -21.99 21.08 -12.27
CA ASN A 523 -22.69 20.19 -13.21
C ASN A 523 -24.20 20.44 -13.22
N LEU A 524 -24.82 20.63 -12.05
CA LEU A 524 -26.26 20.80 -11.94
C LEU A 524 -26.75 22.19 -12.38
N ARG A 525 -25.93 23.23 -12.21
CA ARG A 525 -26.31 24.61 -12.57
C ARG A 525 -26.14 24.92 -14.06
N GLN A 526 -25.46 24.05 -14.80
CA GLN A 526 -25.20 24.21 -16.22
C GLN A 526 -26.44 23.92 -17.06
N GLY A 527 -26.71 24.77 -18.04
CA GLY A 527 -27.74 24.59 -19.07
C GLY A 527 -27.47 25.46 -20.30
N ASN A 528 -28.51 25.75 -21.08
CA ASN A 528 -28.40 26.46 -22.37
C ASN A 528 -27.76 27.85 -22.28
N TYR A 529 -27.80 28.52 -21.12
CA TYR A 529 -27.24 29.85 -20.89
C TYR A 529 -25.96 29.82 -20.02
N GLY A 530 -25.32 28.65 -19.90
CA GLY A 530 -24.10 28.47 -19.11
C GLY A 530 -24.38 28.07 -17.65
N LYS A 531 -23.40 28.35 -16.77
CA LYS A 531 -23.32 27.85 -15.38
C LYS A 531 -24.38 28.40 -14.42
N GLU A 532 -25.16 29.38 -14.84
CA GLU A 532 -26.19 30.05 -14.02
C GLU A 532 -27.61 29.79 -14.55
N THR A 533 -27.77 28.80 -15.43
CA THR A 533 -29.07 28.48 -16.04
C THR A 533 -30.04 27.88 -15.01
N HIS A 534 -29.51 27.11 -14.06
CA HIS A 534 -30.27 26.46 -13.00
C HIS A 534 -29.76 26.89 -11.63
N SER A 535 -30.64 26.85 -10.63
CA SER A 535 -30.31 27.26 -9.27
C SER A 535 -30.05 26.06 -8.37
N PHE A 536 -29.09 26.19 -7.46
CA PHE A 536 -28.79 25.18 -6.44
C PHE A 536 -28.80 25.85 -5.07
N VAL A 537 -29.73 25.43 -4.22
CA VAL A 537 -30.06 26.05 -2.93
C VAL A 537 -29.90 24.98 -1.84
N GLU A 538 -29.03 25.26 -0.88
CA GLU A 538 -28.78 24.39 0.27
C GLU A 538 -29.13 25.11 1.58
N VAL A 539 -30.11 24.57 2.31
CA VAL A 539 -30.55 25.15 3.59
C VAL A 539 -29.48 24.91 4.65
N GLU A 540 -28.87 23.73 4.70
CA GLU A 540 -27.63 23.50 5.44
C GLU A 540 -26.61 22.67 4.66
N SER A 541 -25.34 22.82 5.01
CA SER A 541 -24.23 22.05 4.44
C SER A 541 -23.23 21.63 5.52
N PHE A 542 -22.83 20.36 5.54
CA PHE A 542 -21.80 19.85 6.44
C PHE A 542 -20.97 18.73 5.81
N PHE A 543 -19.64 18.79 5.88
CA PHE A 543 -18.79 17.79 5.24
C PHE A 543 -18.48 16.61 6.17
N CYS A 544 -18.86 15.39 5.77
CA CYS A 544 -18.65 14.19 6.58
C CYS A 544 -18.31 12.96 5.75
N ASN A 545 -18.05 11.84 6.43
CA ASN A 545 -17.89 10.56 5.76
C ASN A 545 -19.20 10.16 5.04
N ARG A 546 -19.06 9.60 3.83
CA ARG A 546 -20.18 9.16 2.98
C ARG A 546 -20.15 7.66 2.70
N ASP A 547 -19.35 6.91 3.45
CA ASP A 547 -19.22 5.47 3.29
C ASP A 547 -20.58 4.77 3.42
N VAL A 548 -20.83 3.88 2.46
CA VAL A 548 -22.09 3.16 2.27
C VAL A 548 -21.92 1.66 2.13
N LYS A 549 -20.68 1.19 2.04
CA LYS A 549 -20.28 -0.20 1.85
C LYS A 549 -19.09 -0.48 2.75
N GLY A 550 -19.04 -1.67 3.35
CA GLY A 550 -17.97 -2.03 4.29
C GLY A 550 -17.90 -1.10 5.49
N THR A 551 -19.06 -0.65 5.98
CA THR A 551 -19.17 0.19 7.18
C THR A 551 -18.66 -0.55 8.42
N ASN A 552 -18.32 0.17 9.48
CA ASN A 552 -17.78 -0.45 10.69
C ASN A 552 -18.72 -1.53 11.26
N TRP A 553 -20.03 -1.26 11.32
CA TRP A 553 -21.01 -2.24 11.84
C TRP A 553 -21.28 -3.41 10.89
N LEU A 554 -21.11 -3.22 9.58
CA LEU A 554 -21.17 -4.33 8.63
C LEU A 554 -19.98 -5.29 8.84
N ASN A 555 -18.78 -4.73 8.93
CA ASN A 555 -17.56 -5.51 9.14
C ASN A 555 -17.58 -6.18 10.52
N GLU A 556 -18.08 -5.48 11.55
CA GLU A 556 -18.31 -6.05 12.89
C GLU A 556 -19.25 -7.26 12.83
N LYS A 557 -20.43 -7.12 12.21
CA LYS A 557 -21.38 -8.23 12.08
C LYS A 557 -20.74 -9.43 11.39
N GLU A 558 -20.07 -9.20 10.25
CA GLU A 558 -19.41 -10.26 9.50
C GLU A 558 -18.29 -10.93 10.33
N PHE A 559 -17.50 -10.14 11.04
CA PHE A 559 -16.45 -10.64 11.93
C PHE A 559 -17.02 -11.47 13.09
N ILE A 560 -18.08 -11.00 13.74
CA ILE A 560 -18.74 -11.74 14.82
C ILE A 560 -19.26 -13.08 14.30
N GLN A 561 -19.99 -13.07 13.19
CA GLN A 561 -20.63 -14.27 12.64
C GLN A 561 -19.63 -15.29 12.09
N SER A 562 -18.58 -14.83 11.42
CA SER A 562 -17.62 -15.72 10.75
C SER A 562 -16.45 -16.16 11.64
N GLN A 563 -16.09 -15.37 12.66
CA GLN A 563 -14.89 -15.61 13.47
C GLN A 563 -15.22 -15.84 14.94
N LEU A 564 -15.89 -14.88 15.60
CA LEU A 564 -16.04 -14.92 17.06
C LEU A 564 -17.08 -15.93 17.56
N LEU A 565 -18.24 -16.04 16.92
CA LEU A 565 -19.26 -17.00 17.33
C LEU A 565 -18.80 -18.46 17.19
N PRO A 566 -18.16 -18.89 16.08
CA PRO A 566 -17.55 -20.21 16.00
C PRO A 566 -16.51 -20.47 17.09
N LEU A 567 -15.66 -19.47 17.38
CA LEU A 567 -14.64 -19.58 18.42
C LEU A 567 -15.26 -19.66 19.83
N ALA A 568 -16.29 -18.88 20.12
CA ALA A 568 -16.99 -18.89 21.40
C ALA A 568 -17.64 -20.26 21.66
N ASN A 569 -18.28 -20.85 20.64
CA ASN A 569 -18.83 -22.20 20.72
C ASN A 569 -17.74 -23.24 20.98
N ALA A 570 -16.59 -23.15 20.30
CA ALA A 570 -15.48 -24.07 20.50
C ALA A 570 -14.82 -23.96 21.88
N MET A 571 -14.96 -22.81 22.55
CA MET A 571 -14.43 -22.55 23.89
C MET A 571 -15.46 -22.74 25.00
N GLU A 572 -16.72 -23.06 24.67
CA GLU A 572 -17.83 -23.17 25.62
C GLU A 572 -18.06 -21.87 26.43
N TYR A 573 -17.83 -20.71 25.81
CA TYR A 573 -18.03 -19.38 26.41
C TYR A 573 -19.46 -18.88 26.14
N GLU A 574 -20.41 -19.38 26.93
CA GLU A 574 -21.84 -19.09 26.74
C GLU A 574 -22.21 -17.61 27.00
N ASN A 575 -21.58 -16.93 27.96
CA ASN A 575 -21.87 -15.51 28.21
C ASN A 575 -21.38 -14.64 27.05
N ALA A 576 -20.17 -14.91 26.53
CA ALA A 576 -19.65 -14.21 25.36
C ALA A 576 -20.50 -14.48 24.11
N LYS A 577 -20.94 -15.73 23.92
CA LYS A 577 -21.82 -16.11 22.81
C LYS A 577 -23.16 -15.35 22.86
N HIS A 578 -23.84 -15.34 24.02
CA HIS A 578 -25.11 -14.64 24.18
C HIS A 578 -24.96 -13.15 23.87
N PHE A 579 -23.92 -12.51 24.41
CA PHE A 579 -23.62 -11.11 24.12
C PHE A 579 -23.40 -10.85 22.62
N LEU A 580 -22.66 -11.72 21.93
CA LEU A 580 -22.39 -11.58 20.50
C LEU A 580 -23.64 -11.78 19.64
N GLU A 581 -24.53 -12.69 20.02
CA GLU A 581 -25.83 -12.91 19.37
C GLU A 581 -26.71 -11.66 19.51
N GLU A 582 -26.88 -11.14 20.72
CA GLU A 582 -27.59 -9.89 21.01
C GLU A 582 -27.00 -8.72 20.21
N ARG A 583 -25.67 -8.62 20.16
CA ARG A 583 -24.97 -7.59 19.39
C ARG A 583 -25.31 -7.64 17.89
N VAL A 584 -25.39 -8.85 17.32
CA VAL A 584 -25.78 -9.03 15.92
C VAL A 584 -27.24 -8.64 15.70
N GLU A 585 -28.13 -8.91 16.65
CA GLU A 585 -29.52 -8.48 16.62
C GLU A 585 -29.64 -6.94 16.64
N ILE A 586 -28.96 -6.25 17.55
CA ILE A 586 -28.92 -4.77 17.60
C ILE A 586 -28.48 -4.19 16.25
N ILE A 587 -27.41 -4.74 15.65
CA ILE A 587 -26.91 -4.30 14.33
C ILE A 587 -27.95 -4.57 13.21
N ASN A 588 -28.73 -5.65 13.29
CA ASN A 588 -29.78 -5.93 12.33
C ASN A 588 -30.99 -5.01 12.51
N ASP A 589 -31.44 -4.82 13.75
CA ASP A 589 -32.60 -4.02 14.10
C ASP A 589 -32.42 -2.54 13.83
N SER A 590 -31.19 -2.05 13.88
CA SER A 590 -30.83 -0.71 13.42
C SER A 590 -31.25 -0.44 11.96
N GLN A 591 -31.38 -1.47 11.14
CA GLN A 591 -31.74 -1.35 9.73
C GLN A 591 -33.26 -1.29 9.52
N SER A 592 -34.05 -1.48 10.57
CA SER A 592 -35.52 -1.45 10.49
C SER A 592 -36.05 -0.06 10.16
N LYS A 593 -37.25 -0.02 9.57
CA LYS A 593 -37.98 1.24 9.32
C LYS A 593 -38.37 1.98 10.61
N LEU A 594 -38.39 1.26 11.74
CA LEU A 594 -38.72 1.79 13.06
C LEU A 594 -37.53 2.54 13.65
N ASN A 595 -36.38 1.87 13.80
CA ASN A 595 -35.22 2.42 14.49
C ASN A 595 -34.44 3.45 13.63
N LYS A 596 -34.38 3.19 12.32
CA LYS A 596 -33.69 4.04 11.33
C LYS A 596 -32.22 4.33 11.66
N GLY A 597 -31.52 3.36 12.22
CA GLY A 597 -30.11 3.41 12.64
C GLY A 597 -29.93 3.35 14.16
N LEU A 598 -28.68 3.25 14.61
CA LEU A 598 -28.32 3.28 16.03
C LEU A 598 -27.93 4.69 16.45
N ALA A 599 -28.36 5.11 17.64
CA ALA A 599 -27.93 6.37 18.25
C ALA A 599 -27.12 6.15 19.55
N ASN A 600 -27.44 5.07 20.27
CA ASN A 600 -26.66 4.50 21.37
C ASN A 600 -26.36 3.02 21.06
N GLU A 601 -25.60 2.36 21.93
CA GLU A 601 -25.11 0.99 21.69
C GLU A 601 -24.29 0.91 20.40
N LEU A 602 -23.49 1.95 20.12
CA LEU A 602 -22.60 2.00 18.97
C LEU A 602 -21.35 1.15 19.21
N PHE A 603 -20.86 1.13 20.43
CA PHE A 603 -19.58 0.55 20.84
C PHE A 603 -19.77 -0.65 21.78
N TYR A 604 -18.73 -1.46 21.93
CA TYR A 604 -18.67 -2.45 23.01
C TYR A 604 -18.70 -1.75 24.39
N PRO A 605 -19.36 -2.35 25.39
CA PRO A 605 -19.39 -1.80 26.75
C PRO A 605 -18.04 -1.98 27.46
N SER A 606 -17.95 -1.46 28.68
CA SER A 606 -16.82 -1.74 29.57
C SER A 606 -16.77 -3.22 29.96
N THR A 607 -15.68 -3.64 30.61
CA THR A 607 -15.57 -5.02 31.13
C THR A 607 -16.58 -5.34 32.22
N ASP A 608 -17.16 -4.31 32.84
CA ASP A 608 -18.23 -4.42 33.83
C ASP A 608 -19.62 -4.26 33.19
N THR A 609 -19.71 -4.36 31.86
CA THR A 609 -20.95 -4.31 31.04
C THR A 609 -21.68 -2.96 31.00
N GLU A 610 -21.06 -1.89 31.52
CA GLU A 610 -21.60 -0.54 31.48
C GLU A 610 -21.41 0.10 30.09
N GLN A 611 -22.41 0.86 29.62
CA GLN A 611 -22.29 1.59 28.36
C GLN A 611 -21.25 2.71 28.46
N LEU A 612 -20.52 2.94 27.37
CA LEU A 612 -19.55 4.03 27.30
C LEU A 612 -20.27 5.38 27.27
N GLU A 613 -20.00 6.22 28.26
CA GLU A 613 -20.59 7.55 28.41
C GLU A 613 -19.51 8.64 28.41
N LEU A 614 -19.93 9.86 28.07
CA LEU A 614 -19.05 11.02 28.04
C LEU A 614 -18.96 11.66 29.43
N ARG A 615 -17.75 11.86 29.95
CA ARG A 615 -17.56 12.57 31.22
C ARG A 615 -17.70 14.08 31.03
N LYS A 616 -17.73 14.80 32.15
CA LYS A 616 -17.81 16.27 32.16
C LYS A 616 -16.56 16.86 31.49
N GLY A 617 -16.75 17.76 30.53
CA GLY A 617 -15.68 18.55 29.93
C GLY A 617 -15.23 18.12 28.53
N PHE A 618 -16.15 17.73 27.65
CA PHE A 618 -15.82 17.37 26.26
C PHE A 618 -15.21 18.53 25.48
N ALA A 619 -13.90 18.45 25.19
CA ALA A 619 -13.11 19.58 24.69
C ALA A 619 -13.54 20.12 23.31
N PHE A 620 -14.19 19.31 22.48
CA PHE A 620 -14.61 19.70 21.12
C PHE A 620 -15.97 20.41 21.08
N ILE A 621 -16.69 20.40 22.19
CA ILE A 621 -18.04 20.94 22.30
C ILE A 621 -18.18 21.70 23.63
N ASN A 622 -18.38 23.01 23.56
CA ASN A 622 -18.63 23.84 24.74
C ASN A 622 -19.99 24.55 24.58
N PHE A 623 -21.06 23.89 25.04
CA PHE A 623 -22.43 24.42 24.85
C PHE A 623 -23.07 25.02 26.09
N GLY A 624 -22.44 24.94 27.27
CA GLY A 624 -23.16 25.17 28.53
C GLY A 624 -24.33 24.19 28.78
N THR A 625 -24.53 23.20 27.90
CA THR A 625 -25.47 22.07 28.05
C THR A 625 -24.88 21.02 28.99
N LYS A 626 -25.74 20.22 29.63
CA LYS A 626 -25.28 19.07 30.42
C LYS A 626 -24.79 17.97 29.47
N PHE A 627 -23.55 17.51 29.68
CA PHE A 627 -22.92 16.46 28.86
C PHE A 627 -23.69 15.11 28.91
N GLU A 628 -24.51 14.93 29.94
CA GLU A 628 -25.44 13.81 30.16
C GLU A 628 -26.50 13.67 29.04
N ASP A 629 -26.71 14.70 28.21
CA ASP A 629 -27.71 14.71 27.14
C ASP A 629 -27.21 14.12 25.81
N LEU A 630 -25.91 13.87 25.63
CA LEU A 630 -25.31 13.47 24.36
C LEU A 630 -25.38 11.95 24.13
N SER A 631 -25.85 11.55 22.95
CA SER A 631 -25.82 10.16 22.51
C SER A 631 -24.44 9.73 22.00
N GLN A 632 -24.18 8.43 21.94
CA GLN A 632 -22.93 7.92 21.36
C GLN A 632 -22.76 8.33 19.89
N ALA A 633 -23.86 8.42 19.13
CA ALA A 633 -23.83 8.89 17.74
C ALA A 633 -23.45 10.37 17.63
N ASP A 634 -23.82 11.23 18.59
CA ASP A 634 -23.40 12.64 18.61
C ASP A 634 -21.88 12.76 18.75
N VAL A 635 -21.29 11.99 19.67
CA VAL A 635 -19.85 11.96 19.91
C VAL A 635 -19.12 11.36 18.70
N TYR A 636 -19.63 10.23 18.19
CA TYR A 636 -19.06 9.56 17.02
C TYR A 636 -19.05 10.47 15.78
N PHE A 637 -20.17 11.17 15.51
CA PHE A 637 -20.26 12.14 14.42
C PHE A 637 -19.23 13.26 14.59
N THR A 638 -19.13 13.82 15.80
CA THR A 638 -18.19 14.90 16.11
C THR A 638 -16.75 14.50 15.80
N ILE A 639 -16.31 13.34 16.30
CA ILE A 639 -14.96 12.81 16.04
C ILE A 639 -14.76 12.48 14.56
N SER A 640 -15.74 11.84 13.93
CA SER A 640 -15.69 11.49 12.50
C SER A 640 -15.58 12.73 11.60
N ALA A 641 -16.25 13.82 11.97
CA ALA A 641 -16.16 15.11 11.27
C ALA A 641 -14.76 15.73 11.39
N ILE A 642 -14.15 15.68 12.58
CA ILE A 642 -12.76 16.14 12.80
C ILE A 642 -11.78 15.32 11.96
N LEU A 643 -11.90 13.99 11.99
CA LEU A 643 -11.05 13.10 11.17
C LEU A 643 -11.26 13.38 9.67
N ASN A 644 -12.50 13.61 9.23
CA ASN A 644 -12.79 13.97 7.84
C ASN A 644 -12.17 15.33 7.45
N GLN A 645 -12.21 16.33 8.33
CA GLN A 645 -11.53 17.61 8.14
C GLN A 645 -10.02 17.41 7.97
N LEU A 646 -9.38 16.63 8.85
CA LEU A 646 -7.95 16.33 8.79
C LEU A 646 -7.55 15.54 7.54
N ARG A 647 -8.42 14.69 7.01
CA ARG A 647 -8.22 14.00 5.72
C ARG A 647 -8.33 14.93 4.51
N ASN A 648 -8.98 16.08 4.66
CA ASN A 648 -9.13 17.08 3.61
C ASN A 648 -8.32 18.37 3.88
N ALA A 649 -7.53 18.40 4.96
CA ALA A 649 -6.72 19.55 5.34
C ALA A 649 -5.59 19.78 4.34
N LYS A 650 -5.36 21.03 3.96
CA LYS A 650 -4.34 21.40 2.95
C LYS A 650 -2.91 21.43 3.52
N GLU A 651 -2.77 21.61 4.83
CA GLU A 651 -1.49 21.67 5.53
C GLU A 651 -0.79 20.29 5.51
N GLN A 652 0.32 20.17 4.77
CA GLN A 652 1.01 18.88 4.58
C GLN A 652 1.62 18.31 5.88
N GLY A 653 1.92 19.16 6.87
CA GLY A 653 2.49 18.75 8.16
C GLY A 653 1.44 18.36 9.22
N HIS A 654 0.16 18.66 9.00
CA HIS A 654 -0.92 18.41 9.97
C HIS A 654 -2.18 17.93 9.23
N CYS A 655 -2.10 16.75 8.63
CA CYS A 655 -3.23 16.12 7.94
C CYS A 655 -3.15 14.59 8.02
N LEU A 656 -4.27 13.91 7.74
CA LEU A 656 -4.35 12.44 7.67
C LEU A 656 -4.26 11.90 6.23
N ARG A 657 -3.90 12.74 5.27
CA ARG A 657 -3.73 12.33 3.87
C ARG A 657 -2.51 11.45 3.72
N GLN A 658 -2.67 10.26 3.18
CA GLN A 658 -1.55 9.38 2.87
C GLN A 658 -0.94 9.80 1.52
N SER A 659 0.38 9.68 1.37
CA SER A 659 1.08 9.87 0.08
C SER A 659 2.09 8.73 -0.14
N GLU A 660 2.78 8.68 -1.26
CA GLU A 660 3.75 7.62 -1.54
C GLU A 660 4.87 7.57 -0.49
N TYR A 661 5.39 8.74 -0.10
CA TYR A 661 6.55 8.88 0.79
C TYR A 661 6.20 9.24 2.23
N VAL A 662 4.94 9.56 2.53
CA VAL A 662 4.53 10.00 3.87
C VAL A 662 3.38 9.14 4.38
N ARG A 663 3.56 8.61 5.60
CA ARG A 663 2.53 7.92 6.37
C ARG A 663 2.11 8.82 7.51
N ASN A 664 0.86 9.25 7.52
CA ASN A 664 0.31 10.06 8.61
C ASN A 664 -0.50 9.13 9.53
N LEU A 665 0.02 8.92 10.74
CA LEU A 665 -0.63 8.13 11.78
C LEU A 665 -1.32 9.07 12.77
N ILE A 666 -2.43 8.64 13.36
CA ILE A 666 -2.94 9.28 14.58
C ILE A 666 -1.93 8.99 15.69
N ASP A 667 -1.45 10.01 16.39
CA ASP A 667 -0.48 9.81 17.46
C ASP A 667 -1.09 8.93 18.57
N PRO A 668 -0.42 7.87 19.06
CA PRO A 668 -0.90 7.08 20.19
C PRO A 668 -1.27 7.94 21.41
N GLY A 669 -0.55 9.04 21.64
CA GLY A 669 -0.80 9.99 22.71
C GLY A 669 -2.21 10.60 22.71
N ASN A 670 -2.94 10.56 21.58
CA ASN A 670 -4.35 10.94 21.56
C ASN A 670 -5.20 10.05 22.50
N PHE A 671 -4.92 8.75 22.59
CA PHE A 671 -5.65 7.83 23.47
C PHE A 671 -5.36 8.04 24.96
N ASN A 672 -4.23 8.68 25.29
CA ASN A 672 -3.93 9.10 26.67
C ASN A 672 -4.54 10.48 26.99
N ARG A 673 -4.63 11.38 25.98
CA ARG A 673 -5.22 12.72 26.11
C ARG A 673 -6.74 12.67 26.22
N PHE A 674 -7.39 11.77 25.46
CA PHE A 674 -8.82 11.51 25.54
C PHE A 674 -9.01 10.22 26.33
N ASN A 675 -9.23 10.35 27.64
CA ASN A 675 -9.38 9.21 28.55
C ASN A 675 -10.84 8.73 28.68
N ASP A 676 -11.79 9.36 28.01
CA ASP A 676 -13.17 8.87 27.86
C ASP A 676 -13.21 7.73 26.83
N GLY A 677 -13.68 6.55 27.24
CA GLY A 677 -13.78 5.37 26.39
C GLY A 677 -14.65 5.61 25.16
N ILE A 678 -15.71 6.39 25.28
CA ILE A 678 -16.58 6.79 24.16
C ILE A 678 -15.81 7.58 23.07
N ILE A 679 -14.85 8.44 23.46
CA ILE A 679 -14.02 9.19 22.51
C ILE A 679 -12.97 8.26 21.89
N GLN A 680 -12.32 7.42 22.71
CA GLN A 680 -11.35 6.43 22.22
C GLN A 680 -12.00 5.49 21.20
N ALA A 681 -13.17 4.93 21.53
CA ALA A 681 -13.98 4.09 20.64
C ALA A 681 -14.40 4.84 19.37
N SER A 682 -14.80 6.12 19.49
CA SER A 682 -15.12 6.96 18.34
C SER A 682 -13.92 7.16 17.41
N ILE A 683 -12.71 7.34 17.94
CA ILE A 683 -11.47 7.42 17.15
C ILE A 683 -11.19 6.07 16.49
N LEU A 684 -11.24 4.96 17.24
CA LEU A 684 -10.99 3.62 16.72
C LEU A 684 -11.95 3.26 15.58
N ARG A 685 -13.25 3.54 15.72
CA ARG A 685 -14.27 3.33 14.67
C ARG A 685 -14.14 4.35 13.53
N GLY A 686 -13.84 5.62 13.82
CA GLY A 686 -13.75 6.68 12.82
C GLY A 686 -12.47 6.65 11.96
N ALA A 687 -11.38 6.09 12.47
CA ALA A 687 -10.08 6.03 11.80
C ALA A 687 -10.06 5.01 10.64
N ARG A 688 -9.16 5.24 9.66
CA ARG A 688 -8.83 4.25 8.63
C ARG A 688 -7.75 3.30 9.17
N THR A 689 -7.69 2.07 8.63
CA THR A 689 -6.66 1.08 8.99
C THR A 689 -5.23 1.64 8.84
N THR A 690 -5.00 2.45 7.79
CA THR A 690 -3.70 3.11 7.55
C THR A 690 -3.34 4.18 8.58
N GLU A 691 -4.32 4.74 9.28
CA GLU A 691 -4.13 5.82 10.26
C GLU A 691 -3.76 5.29 11.66
N LEU A 692 -3.99 3.99 11.91
CA LEU A 692 -3.67 3.28 13.16
C LEU A 692 -2.66 2.13 12.94
N ALA A 693 -1.90 2.20 11.85
CA ALA A 693 -0.93 1.18 11.45
C ALA A 693 0.40 1.31 12.20
N TYR A 694 0.40 1.26 13.53
CA TYR A 694 1.60 1.51 14.35
C TYR A 694 2.73 0.52 14.12
N ARG A 695 2.47 -0.68 13.57
CA ARG A 695 3.50 -1.65 13.19
C ARG A 695 4.62 -1.10 12.29
N ILE A 696 4.37 0.00 11.57
CA ILE A 696 5.33 0.61 10.63
C ILE A 696 6.39 1.50 11.31
N ASP A 697 6.22 1.83 12.59
CA ASP A 697 7.08 2.75 13.35
C ASP A 697 7.33 2.20 14.76
N ASP A 698 8.60 2.00 15.12
CA ASP A 698 9.01 1.42 16.40
C ASP A 698 8.47 2.20 17.60
N ASP A 699 8.68 3.51 17.59
CA ASP A 699 8.28 4.42 18.67
C ASP A 699 6.76 4.48 18.81
N ALA A 700 6.02 4.56 17.70
CA ALA A 700 4.55 4.58 17.75
C ALA A 700 3.99 3.25 18.27
N SER A 701 4.56 2.13 17.84
CA SER A 701 4.13 0.82 18.33
C SER A 701 4.42 0.66 19.82
N LEU A 702 5.59 1.10 20.29
CA LEU A 702 5.94 1.06 21.71
C LEU A 702 5.03 1.97 22.55
N ASN A 703 4.81 3.21 22.11
CA ASN A 703 3.94 4.15 22.82
C ASN A 703 2.51 3.65 22.92
N MET A 704 1.96 3.09 21.83
CA MET A 704 0.62 2.52 21.86
C MET A 704 0.56 1.28 22.75
N LYS A 705 1.60 0.44 22.76
CA LYS A 705 1.72 -0.69 23.68
C LYS A 705 1.66 -0.24 25.14
N LEU A 706 2.45 0.74 25.55
CA LEU A 706 2.45 1.28 26.93
C LEU A 706 1.06 1.82 27.34
N ILE A 707 0.33 2.44 26.41
CA ILE A 707 -1.04 2.90 26.64
C ILE A 707 -1.99 1.72 26.86
N LEU A 708 -1.89 0.67 26.04
CA LEU A 708 -2.70 -0.53 26.18
C LEU A 708 -2.39 -1.30 27.45
N GLU A 709 -1.13 -1.41 27.86
CA GLU A 709 -0.75 -2.04 29.14
C GLU A 709 -1.47 -1.39 30.32
N LYS A 710 -1.58 -0.06 30.30
CA LYS A 710 -2.32 0.71 31.31
C LYS A 710 -3.84 0.48 31.22
N ILE A 711 -4.41 0.46 30.01
CA ILE A 711 -5.85 0.19 29.81
C ILE A 711 -6.21 -1.22 30.31
N ILE A 712 -5.34 -2.21 30.06
CA ILE A 712 -5.53 -3.59 30.52
C ILE A 712 -5.44 -3.66 32.05
N SER A 713 -4.45 -3.02 32.67
CA SER A 713 -4.31 -3.03 34.14
C SER A 713 -5.47 -2.33 34.85
N GLU A 714 -6.02 -1.29 34.24
CA GLU A 714 -7.06 -0.44 34.81
C GLU A 714 -8.46 -0.75 34.25
N HIS A 715 -8.70 -1.93 33.70
CA HIS A 715 -9.93 -2.26 32.94
C HIS A 715 -11.23 -2.12 33.74
N HIS A 716 -11.22 -2.37 35.06
CA HIS A 716 -12.36 -2.15 35.96
C HIS A 716 -12.56 -0.69 36.39
N THR A 717 -11.73 0.22 35.91
CA THR A 717 -11.81 1.65 36.23
C THR A 717 -12.25 2.43 35.01
N PRO A 718 -12.74 3.67 35.19
CA PRO A 718 -13.04 4.54 34.06
C PRO A 718 -11.82 4.72 33.11
N GLN A 719 -10.58 4.65 33.61
CA GLN A 719 -9.38 4.77 32.78
C GLN A 719 -9.22 3.63 31.75
N GLY A 720 -9.76 2.44 32.03
CA GLY A 720 -9.66 1.26 31.18
C GLY A 720 -10.96 0.83 30.49
N GLU A 721 -12.05 1.61 30.64
CA GLU A 721 -13.40 1.24 30.17
C GLU A 721 -13.48 0.92 28.66
N GLY A 722 -12.58 1.48 27.84
CA GLY A 722 -12.52 1.25 26.39
C GLY A 722 -11.83 -0.06 25.95
N LEU A 723 -11.41 -0.94 26.88
CA LEU A 723 -10.59 -2.13 26.59
C LEU A 723 -11.16 -3.00 25.46
N ILE A 724 -12.45 -3.34 25.50
CA ILE A 724 -13.05 -4.28 24.52
C ILE A 724 -13.03 -3.68 23.10
N GLU A 725 -13.20 -2.36 22.95
CA GLU A 725 -13.06 -1.69 21.65
C GLU A 725 -11.63 -1.73 21.11
N PHE A 726 -10.61 -1.61 21.98
CA PHE A 726 -9.21 -1.80 21.55
C PHE A 726 -8.94 -3.24 21.11
N LEU A 727 -9.46 -4.23 21.84
CA LEU A 727 -9.31 -5.64 21.48
C LEU A 727 -9.99 -5.94 20.14
N TYR A 728 -11.19 -5.42 19.92
CA TYR A 728 -11.89 -5.49 18.63
C TYR A 728 -11.07 -4.83 17.51
N ALA A 729 -10.51 -3.64 17.74
CA ALA A 729 -9.68 -2.95 16.76
C ALA A 729 -8.40 -3.72 16.42
N ILE A 730 -7.78 -4.40 17.39
CA ILE A 730 -6.61 -5.27 17.16
C ILE A 730 -7.02 -6.53 16.39
N ALA A 731 -8.08 -7.20 16.82
CA ALA A 731 -8.57 -8.45 16.21
C ALA A 731 -8.97 -8.26 14.74
N THR A 732 -9.56 -7.11 14.40
CA THR A 732 -9.89 -6.74 13.02
C THR A 732 -8.72 -6.13 12.24
N GLN A 733 -7.52 -6.09 12.81
CA GLN A 733 -6.32 -5.45 12.27
C GLN A 733 -6.52 -3.97 11.88
N LYS A 734 -7.50 -3.31 12.50
CA LYS A 734 -7.70 -1.88 12.34
C LYS A 734 -6.62 -1.09 13.07
N LEU A 735 -6.26 -1.54 14.27
CA LEU A 735 -5.08 -1.10 15.01
C LEU A 735 -4.04 -2.22 14.91
N THR A 736 -2.83 -1.90 14.43
CA THR A 736 -1.77 -2.90 14.30
C THR A 736 -0.52 -2.46 15.03
N LEU A 737 0.11 -3.41 15.73
CA LEU A 737 1.34 -3.22 16.49
C LEU A 737 2.39 -4.20 15.96
N LYS A 738 3.64 -4.01 16.39
CA LYS A 738 4.67 -5.03 16.20
C LYS A 738 4.31 -6.31 16.94
N GLN A 739 4.69 -7.44 16.36
CA GLN A 739 4.37 -8.77 16.87
C GLN A 739 4.86 -8.96 18.31
N GLU A 740 6.11 -8.56 18.61
CA GLU A 740 6.69 -8.60 19.96
C GLU A 740 5.85 -7.82 21.01
N HIS A 741 5.26 -6.70 20.60
CA HIS A 741 4.39 -5.90 21.47
C HIS A 741 3.02 -6.56 21.67
N LEU A 742 2.45 -7.17 20.62
CA LEU A 742 1.20 -7.93 20.71
C LEU A 742 1.35 -9.15 21.60
N GLU A 743 2.47 -9.87 21.51
CA GLU A 743 2.77 -11.01 22.36
C GLU A 743 2.77 -10.61 23.83
N GLN A 744 3.48 -9.52 24.18
CA GLN A 744 3.52 -9.01 25.56
C GLN A 744 2.13 -8.60 26.08
N LEU A 745 1.36 -7.86 25.28
CA LEU A 745 -0.01 -7.47 25.63
C LEU A 745 -0.91 -8.70 25.81
N SER A 746 -0.78 -9.69 24.94
CA SER A 746 -1.58 -10.91 24.98
C SER A 746 -1.35 -11.72 26.26
N HIS A 747 -0.11 -11.77 26.76
CA HIS A 747 0.21 -12.40 28.05
C HIS A 747 -0.39 -11.63 29.22
N GLN A 748 -0.43 -10.29 29.15
CA GLN A 748 -1.06 -9.49 30.20
C GLN A 748 -2.60 -9.68 30.20
N ILE A 749 -3.23 -9.77 29.03
CA ILE A 749 -4.67 -9.98 28.91
C ILE A 749 -5.10 -11.35 29.48
N ASP A 750 -4.25 -12.38 29.41
CA ASP A 750 -4.55 -13.68 30.02
C ASP A 750 -4.79 -13.63 31.53
N GLN A 751 -4.32 -12.57 32.20
CA GLN A 751 -4.52 -12.37 33.64
C GLN A 751 -5.95 -11.94 33.98
N ILE A 752 -6.75 -11.54 32.98
CA ILE A 752 -8.16 -11.19 33.14
C ILE A 752 -9.01 -12.46 33.03
N HIS A 753 -9.25 -13.14 34.15
CA HIS A 753 -9.94 -14.43 34.16
C HIS A 753 -11.48 -14.34 34.17
N ASN A 754 -12.04 -13.18 34.51
CA ASN A 754 -13.46 -13.04 34.84
C ASN A 754 -14.31 -12.44 33.69
N ASN A 755 -13.78 -12.35 32.47
CA ASN A 755 -14.51 -11.80 31.32
C ASN A 755 -14.28 -12.66 30.08
N GLU A 756 -15.27 -13.49 29.74
CA GLU A 756 -15.21 -14.41 28.60
C GLU A 756 -15.00 -13.69 27.26
N LEU A 757 -15.57 -12.48 27.10
CA LEU A 757 -15.45 -11.72 25.86
C LEU A 757 -14.01 -11.23 25.65
N VAL A 758 -13.37 -10.71 26.69
CA VAL A 758 -11.95 -10.33 26.67
C VAL A 758 -11.05 -11.52 26.33
N LEU A 759 -11.29 -12.67 26.99
CA LEU A 759 -10.54 -13.90 26.74
C LEU A 759 -10.75 -14.43 25.32
N LEU A 760 -11.98 -14.34 24.80
CA LEU A 760 -12.33 -14.72 23.43
C LEU A 760 -11.55 -13.89 22.40
N PHE A 761 -11.54 -12.56 22.55
CA PHE A 761 -10.75 -11.69 21.68
C PHE A 761 -9.25 -12.00 21.78
N ASN A 762 -8.72 -12.19 22.99
CA ASN A 762 -7.30 -12.54 23.16
C ASN A 762 -6.96 -13.87 22.49
N LYS A 763 -7.85 -14.88 22.60
CA LYS A 763 -7.67 -16.16 21.93
C LYS A 763 -7.63 -16.01 20.42
N TYR A 764 -8.52 -15.20 19.84
CA TYR A 764 -8.53 -14.90 18.42
C TYR A 764 -7.21 -14.21 18.00
N ILE A 765 -6.78 -13.19 18.74
CA ILE A 765 -5.52 -12.48 18.49
C ILE A 765 -4.33 -13.45 18.51
N LYS A 766 -4.26 -14.34 19.50
CA LYS A 766 -3.22 -15.38 19.55
C LYS A 766 -3.24 -16.31 18.34
N ASN A 767 -4.42 -16.77 17.94
CA ASN A 767 -4.57 -17.78 16.91
C ASN A 767 -4.36 -17.23 15.49
N GLU A 768 -4.88 -16.04 15.20
CA GLU A 768 -4.96 -15.54 13.82
C GLU A 768 -3.99 -14.38 13.54
N ILE A 769 -3.54 -13.65 14.58
CA ILE A 769 -2.73 -12.43 14.43
C ILE A 769 -1.28 -12.65 14.88
N ILE A 770 -1.08 -13.27 16.05
CA ILE A 770 0.26 -13.49 16.62
C ILE A 770 0.93 -14.74 16.04
N LYS A 771 0.17 -15.80 15.76
CA LYS A 771 0.76 -17.05 15.25
C LYS A 771 1.53 -16.82 13.96
N GLU A 772 2.82 -17.18 14.00
CA GLU A 772 3.56 -17.55 12.81
C GLU A 772 2.74 -18.62 12.08
N LYS A 773 2.47 -18.41 10.78
CA LYS A 773 2.05 -19.53 9.94
C LYS A 773 3.05 -20.65 10.17
N PRO A 774 2.61 -21.89 10.45
CA PRO A 774 3.54 -22.98 10.60
C PRO A 774 4.43 -22.98 9.36
N THR A 775 5.73 -23.00 9.60
CA THR A 775 6.72 -23.11 8.51
C THR A 775 6.32 -24.30 7.63
N LEU A 776 6.70 -24.27 6.35
CA LEU A 776 6.45 -25.40 5.46
C LEU A 776 6.91 -26.73 6.10
N GLN A 777 7.99 -26.67 6.88
CA GLN A 777 8.49 -27.77 7.72
C GLN A 777 7.44 -28.30 8.72
N GLN A 778 6.81 -27.43 9.52
CA GLN A 778 5.79 -27.83 10.50
C GLN A 778 4.52 -28.34 9.82
N LYS A 779 4.11 -27.75 8.68
CA LYS A 779 3.01 -28.29 7.89
C LYS A 779 3.32 -29.66 7.30
N ILE A 780 4.56 -29.88 6.87
CA ILE A 780 5.04 -31.18 6.40
C ILE A 780 5.00 -32.18 7.55
N THR A 781 5.50 -31.83 8.74
CA THR A 781 5.48 -32.71 9.91
C THR A 781 4.05 -33.05 10.37
N ASP A 782 3.13 -32.09 10.35
CA ASP A 782 1.71 -32.36 10.66
C ASP A 782 1.04 -33.25 9.62
N LEU A 783 1.35 -33.07 8.33
CA LEU A 783 0.87 -33.94 7.24
C LEU A 783 1.49 -35.35 7.31
N GLU A 784 2.76 -35.46 7.69
CA GLU A 784 3.45 -36.75 7.91
C GLU A 784 2.82 -37.51 9.08
N ASN A 785 2.54 -36.83 10.20
CA ASN A 785 1.85 -37.40 11.35
C ASN A 785 0.42 -37.85 11.01
N GLN A 786 -0.33 -37.05 10.24
CA GLN A 786 -1.67 -37.42 9.78
C GLN A 786 -1.65 -38.62 8.82
N ASN A 787 -0.67 -38.68 7.92
CA ASN A 787 -0.49 -39.83 7.03
C ASN A 787 -0.13 -41.09 7.82
N GLN A 788 0.69 -40.97 8.86
CA GLN A 788 1.08 -42.10 9.70
C GLN A 788 -0.12 -42.66 10.50
N GLU A 789 -0.97 -41.81 11.06
CA GLU A 789 -2.23 -42.25 11.67
C GLU A 789 -3.17 -42.94 10.67
N LEU A 790 -3.21 -42.47 9.42
CA LEU A 790 -3.98 -43.09 8.35
C LEU A 790 -3.44 -44.47 7.97
N PHE A 791 -2.12 -44.63 7.87
CA PHE A 791 -1.48 -45.93 7.62
C PHE A 791 -1.74 -46.92 8.76
N GLU A 792 -1.68 -46.47 10.02
CA GLU A 792 -2.02 -47.31 11.17
C GLU A 792 -3.49 -47.75 11.15
N LYS A 793 -4.42 -46.85 10.80
CA LYS A 793 -5.84 -47.19 10.65
C LYS A 793 -6.09 -48.16 9.50
N ILE A 794 -5.39 -48.02 8.38
CA ILE A 794 -5.48 -48.93 7.23
C ILE A 794 -4.94 -50.32 7.62
N ALA A 795 -3.78 -50.39 8.27
CA ALA A 795 -3.21 -51.66 8.74
C ALA A 795 -4.15 -52.36 9.74
N LEU A 796 -4.83 -51.60 10.61
CA LEU A 796 -5.82 -52.13 11.55
C LEU A 796 -7.09 -52.65 10.84
N LEU A 797 -7.50 -52.02 9.74
CA LEU A 797 -8.61 -52.45 8.90
C LEU A 797 -8.25 -53.70 8.10
N GLU A 798 -7.06 -53.77 7.51
CA GLU A 798 -6.56 -54.95 6.80
C GLU A 798 -6.44 -56.16 7.73
N ALA A 799 -5.93 -55.97 8.95
CA ALA A 799 -5.87 -57.01 9.98
C ALA A 799 -7.27 -57.49 10.44
N LYS A 800 -8.30 -56.65 10.32
CA LYS A 800 -9.70 -57.02 10.56
C LYS A 800 -10.36 -57.73 9.38
N ILE A 801 -9.88 -57.53 8.16
CA ILE A 801 -10.37 -58.19 6.94
C ILE A 801 -9.73 -59.59 6.78
N LEU A 802 -8.52 -59.78 7.31
CA LEU A 802 -7.79 -61.06 7.34
C LEU A 802 -8.20 -62.02 8.47
N ARG A 803 -9.06 -61.57 9.39
CA ARG A 803 -9.72 -62.40 10.42
C ARG A 803 -11.16 -62.66 10.01
#